data_AF-A0A2M7GQW7-F1
#
_entry.id   AF-A0A2M7GQW7-F1
#
_cell.length_a   1.000
_cell.length_b   1.000
_cell.length_c   1.000
_cell.angle_alpha   90.00
_cell.angle_beta   90.00
_cell.angle_gamma   90.00
#
_symmetry.space_group_name_H-M   'P 1'
#
loop_
_entity.id
_entity.type
_entity.pdbx_description
1 polymer ?
#
loop_
_entity_poly.entity_id
_entity_poly.type
_entity_poly.pdbx_seq_one_letter_code
_entity_poly.pdbx_strand_id
1 'polypeptide(L)'
;MLGKIASFEFRYHLLSPAAIAIFSIFFLFVFGAAASDQVSLGDTNQVHVNSPFAISFAMLIFSFFGMVIPTVFLASGILRDRSYKTQELFYTTPVKERDYLLGRFIGGFAITCLVFLSVPLGNFAGALMPWVDPETLGPFRFEYYAQPFLLLGVSNMLIIGMIVFTAANLSRSLRVTWVTLVGLFIFNTAGGFLTTQPEWRDFAALTDPFGGNAFAEVVRNWTPVEQNSQLIPLEGLFLQNRLIWLGISVALFIFNLVVFSFRLSNSAGNRKKTQRSEAPFTPSAVKLPISTPNPGKAVWQQFRARVGFEVKGIVFNIAFWILLVFGALLTGFAVFLIQPFYGTPNYPLTQIMINSMIGGFILVPLVVVIYYASELIWRERNVNFSDIVDATPAPSWVFLTAKLTGMVVVITGLLSVALLITIASQAIRGYFNFELEQYAVRTVFDLIIPLTMLSMLAIFLQVLTNNKWLGIIAIGAVFIITAFVLDNIGLSHNLYQFPFVTNTPYSDMNGYGHFMGIQAWYHLYWGGVSIFLFVLASVLWNRGALMPIRQRLARLPQAFTPATAGLAGTSLLIAIGAGGWIFYNTTVLNDYTPNTEAERLQAAFEREWRDQLEGLPQPTITAVDFNVGIFPRDRRYTVAGTYEIENQTGTDIPVVWVSYGTDEINAQDIDGQTAELRDDYANLYAFELDRPMQPGERRTLSFDVAVTNPGFRNSGNVSSVNDNGS
;
A
#
# COMPACT_ATOMS: atom_id res chain seq x y z
N MET A 1 21.57 -24.39 30.85
CA MET A 1 20.29 -24.69 30.17
C MET A 1 19.95 -23.64 29.11
N LEU A 2 20.41 -22.41 29.29
CA LEU A 2 20.28 -21.27 28.37
C LEU A 2 20.36 -21.61 26.87
N GLY A 3 21.46 -22.22 26.40
CA GLY A 3 21.64 -22.51 24.97
C GLY A 3 20.59 -23.47 24.38
N LYS A 4 20.08 -24.42 25.16
CA LYS A 4 19.01 -25.33 24.74
C LYS A 4 17.67 -24.59 24.60
N ILE A 5 17.38 -23.68 25.53
CA ILE A 5 16.16 -22.85 25.50
C ILE A 5 16.22 -21.90 24.29
N ALA A 6 17.36 -21.23 24.08
CA ALA A 6 17.55 -20.34 22.94
C ALA A 6 17.41 -21.07 21.60
N SER A 7 18.05 -22.24 21.46
CA SER A 7 17.94 -23.05 20.24
C SER A 7 16.52 -23.57 20.01
N PHE A 8 15.80 -23.94 21.08
CA PHE A 8 14.40 -24.35 20.97
C PHE A 8 13.53 -23.20 20.48
N GLU A 9 13.66 -22.02 21.10
CA GLU A 9 12.87 -20.84 20.74
C GLU A 9 13.11 -20.41 19.29
N PHE A 10 14.38 -20.40 18.86
CA PHE A 10 14.73 -20.10 17.47
C PHE A 10 14.12 -21.13 16.49
N ARG A 11 14.29 -22.42 16.75
CA ARG A 11 13.76 -23.49 15.88
C ARG A 11 12.24 -23.51 15.85
N TYR A 12 11.59 -23.21 16.97
CA TYR A 12 10.15 -23.10 17.07
C TYR A 12 9.61 -22.02 16.13
N HIS A 13 10.34 -20.91 15.98
CA HIS A 13 9.91 -19.80 15.14
C HIS A 13 10.44 -19.79 13.71
N LEU A 14 11.57 -20.45 13.43
CA LEU A 14 12.27 -20.39 12.13
C LEU A 14 11.36 -20.71 10.94
N LEU A 15 10.51 -21.73 11.07
CA LEU A 15 9.52 -22.12 10.07
C LEU A 15 8.09 -21.92 10.60
N SER A 16 7.94 -21.10 11.64
CA SER A 16 6.62 -20.73 12.09
C SER A 16 5.95 -19.94 10.97
N PRO A 17 4.65 -20.15 10.75
CA PRO A 17 3.99 -19.51 9.62
C PRO A 17 3.99 -17.96 9.71
N ALA A 18 4.06 -17.41 10.93
CA ALA A 18 4.24 -15.98 11.15
C ALA A 18 5.60 -15.46 10.65
N ALA A 19 6.68 -16.20 10.90
CA ALA A 19 8.01 -15.83 10.41
C ALA A 19 8.06 -15.84 8.88
N ILE A 20 7.50 -16.88 8.25
CA ILE A 20 7.44 -16.99 6.80
C ILE A 20 6.63 -15.84 6.20
N ALA A 21 5.43 -15.59 6.71
CA ALA A 21 4.57 -14.53 6.16
C ALA A 21 5.18 -13.14 6.32
N ILE A 22 5.73 -12.81 7.49
CA ILE A 22 6.35 -11.49 7.70
C ILE A 22 7.60 -11.34 6.83
N PHE A 23 8.47 -12.36 6.79
CA PHE A 23 9.65 -12.38 5.94
C PHE A 23 9.26 -12.17 4.47
N SER A 24 8.28 -12.94 3.97
CA SER A 24 7.83 -12.83 2.58
C SER A 24 7.21 -11.47 2.26
N ILE A 25 6.39 -10.90 3.14
CA ILE A 25 5.80 -9.58 2.90
C ILE A 25 6.88 -8.51 2.82
N PHE A 26 7.78 -8.46 3.80
CA PHE A 26 8.86 -7.46 3.83
C PHE A 26 9.81 -7.65 2.65
N PHE A 27 10.21 -8.89 2.37
CA PHE A 27 11.06 -9.23 1.24
C PHE A 27 10.44 -8.78 -0.08
N LEU A 28 9.18 -9.19 -0.35
CA LEU A 28 8.54 -8.91 -1.63
C LEU A 28 8.28 -7.41 -1.81
N PHE A 29 7.95 -6.68 -0.75
CA PHE A 29 7.68 -5.23 -0.84
C PHE A 29 8.96 -4.44 -1.14
N VAL A 30 10.06 -4.76 -0.45
CA VAL A 30 11.36 -4.11 -0.71
C VAL A 30 11.93 -4.56 -2.06
N PHE A 31 11.71 -5.82 -2.44
CA PHE A 31 12.02 -6.33 -3.78
C PHE A 31 11.29 -5.52 -4.86
N GLY A 32 9.97 -5.31 -4.70
CA GLY A 32 9.19 -4.53 -5.66
C GLY A 32 9.67 -3.09 -5.77
N ALA A 33 9.96 -2.44 -4.64
CA ALA A 33 10.47 -1.06 -4.61
C ALA A 33 11.88 -0.91 -5.19
N ALA A 34 12.70 -1.98 -5.18
CA ALA A 34 14.03 -1.97 -5.79
C ALA A 34 14.03 -2.43 -7.25
N ALA A 35 12.97 -3.10 -7.69
CA ALA A 35 12.86 -3.65 -9.04
C ALA A 35 11.92 -2.83 -9.95
N SER A 36 11.29 -1.76 -9.47
CA SER A 36 10.31 -1.00 -10.24
C SER A 36 10.33 0.48 -9.88
N ASP A 37 10.37 1.33 -10.89
CA ASP A 37 10.35 2.80 -10.73
C ASP A 37 8.97 3.34 -10.35
N GLN A 38 7.92 2.52 -10.47
CA GLN A 38 6.56 2.90 -10.08
C GLN A 38 6.41 3.13 -8.57
N VAL A 39 7.30 2.57 -7.76
CA VAL A 39 7.23 2.67 -6.30
C VAL A 39 8.57 3.11 -5.76
N SER A 40 8.69 4.42 -5.62
CA SER A 40 9.84 5.02 -4.97
C SER A 40 9.67 5.10 -3.45
N LEU A 41 10.67 4.62 -2.71
CA LEU A 41 10.80 4.87 -1.28
C LEU A 41 11.41 6.27 -1.10
N GLY A 42 10.62 7.32 -1.33
CA GLY A 42 11.05 8.72 -1.24
C GLY A 42 11.42 9.34 -2.59
N ASP A 43 11.92 10.58 -2.58
CA ASP A 43 12.43 11.24 -3.78
C ASP A 43 13.93 10.95 -3.90
N THR A 44 14.28 9.95 -4.70
CA THR A 44 15.66 9.46 -4.90
C THR A 44 16.17 9.81 -6.29
N ASN A 45 15.75 10.94 -6.84
CA ASN A 45 16.22 11.38 -8.14
C ASN A 45 17.76 11.50 -8.12
N GLN A 46 18.45 10.79 -9.03
CA GLN A 46 19.92 10.66 -9.10
C GLN A 46 20.61 9.80 -8.03
N VAL A 47 19.84 9.07 -7.21
CA VAL A 47 20.37 8.14 -6.20
C VAL A 47 20.21 6.71 -6.67
N HIS A 48 21.29 5.93 -6.66
CA HIS A 48 21.25 4.54 -7.06
C HIS A 48 20.36 3.71 -6.12
N VAL A 49 19.65 2.73 -6.67
CA VAL A 49 18.72 1.86 -5.92
C VAL A 49 19.43 1.03 -4.84
N ASN A 50 20.68 0.65 -5.11
CA ASN A 50 21.55 -0.10 -4.21
C ASN A 50 22.57 0.80 -3.45
N SER A 51 22.32 2.11 -3.41
CA SER A 51 23.12 3.05 -2.62
C SER A 51 23.00 2.80 -1.11
N PRO A 52 24.02 3.18 -0.33
CA PRO A 52 23.94 3.10 1.13
C PRO A 52 22.81 3.96 1.68
N PHE A 53 22.50 5.11 1.07
CA PHE A 53 21.37 5.95 1.43
C PHE A 53 20.02 5.24 1.22
N ALA A 54 19.75 4.74 0.00
CA ALA A 54 18.47 4.11 -0.33
C ALA A 54 18.21 2.87 0.55
N ILE A 55 19.23 2.04 0.78
CA ILE A 55 19.14 0.87 1.65
C ILE A 55 18.89 1.29 3.11
N SER A 56 19.58 2.33 3.59
CA SER A 56 19.37 2.85 4.96
C SER A 56 17.97 3.42 5.16
N PHE A 57 17.46 4.14 4.16
CA PHE A 57 16.12 4.70 4.18
C PHE A 57 15.05 3.60 4.17
N ALA A 58 15.19 2.60 3.30
CA ALA A 58 14.37 1.39 3.35
C ALA A 58 14.44 0.72 4.72
N MET A 59 15.63 0.63 5.32
CA MET A 59 15.81 0.02 6.64
C MET A 59 15.07 0.77 7.74
N LEU A 60 15.02 2.10 7.70
CA LEU A 60 14.28 2.92 8.65
C LEU A 60 12.77 2.76 8.49
N ILE A 61 12.26 2.87 7.26
CA ILE A 61 10.83 2.67 6.95
C ILE A 61 10.36 1.30 7.42
N PHE A 62 11.08 0.24 7.04
CA PHE A 62 10.70 -1.11 7.40
C PHE A 62 11.01 -1.41 8.86
N SER A 63 11.97 -0.76 9.53
CA SER A 63 12.14 -0.90 11.00
C SER A 63 10.93 -0.34 11.73
N PHE A 64 10.38 0.79 11.25
CA PHE A 64 9.21 1.43 11.81
C PHE A 64 7.97 0.54 11.70
N PHE A 65 7.66 0.02 10.51
CA PHE A 65 6.58 -0.98 10.36
C PHE A 65 6.91 -2.32 11.03
N GLY A 66 8.20 -2.67 11.07
CA GLY A 66 8.78 -3.88 11.65
C GLY A 66 8.76 -3.92 13.18
N MET A 67 8.31 -2.86 13.87
CA MET A 67 8.12 -2.86 15.32
C MET A 67 7.17 -3.97 15.83
N VAL A 68 6.37 -4.55 14.93
CA VAL A 68 5.53 -5.72 15.19
C VAL A 68 6.36 -7.01 15.34
N ILE A 69 7.51 -7.13 14.66
CA ILE A 69 8.36 -8.34 14.64
C ILE A 69 8.83 -8.70 16.06
N PRO A 70 9.44 -7.79 16.85
CA PRO A 70 9.80 -8.10 18.23
C PRO A 70 8.58 -8.44 19.10
N THR A 71 7.41 -7.86 18.84
CA THR A 71 6.18 -8.20 19.56
C THR A 71 5.76 -9.65 19.31
N VAL A 72 5.85 -10.10 18.07
CA VAL A 72 5.48 -11.46 17.68
C VAL A 72 6.45 -12.50 18.25
N PHE A 73 7.76 -12.22 18.27
CA PHE A 73 8.76 -13.24 18.66
C PHE A 73 9.29 -13.11 20.09
N LEU A 74 9.53 -11.89 20.59
CA LEU A 74 10.05 -11.68 21.95
C LEU A 74 8.92 -11.68 23.00
N ALA A 75 7.89 -10.85 22.82
CA ALA A 75 6.83 -10.74 23.80
C ALA A 75 5.97 -12.00 23.87
N SER A 76 5.65 -12.62 22.72
CA SER A 76 4.96 -13.91 22.73
C SER A 76 5.79 -14.99 23.41
N GLY A 77 7.13 -14.98 23.23
CA GLY A 77 8.07 -15.87 23.89
C GLY A 77 7.83 -15.91 25.39
N ILE A 78 7.88 -14.78 26.09
CA ILE A 78 7.60 -14.75 27.55
C ILE A 78 6.17 -15.16 27.90
N LEU A 79 5.18 -14.70 27.13
CA LEU A 79 3.77 -14.86 27.49
C LEU A 79 3.23 -16.26 27.16
N ARG A 80 3.90 -17.01 26.28
CA ARG A 80 3.45 -18.29 25.72
C ARG A 80 3.10 -19.30 26.79
N ASP A 81 3.99 -19.52 27.74
CA ASP A 81 3.80 -20.57 28.74
C ASP A 81 2.64 -20.26 29.68
N ARG A 82 2.38 -18.97 29.92
CA ARG A 82 1.21 -18.55 30.67
C ARG A 82 -0.06 -18.77 29.87
N SER A 83 -0.04 -18.42 28.57
CA SER A 83 -1.18 -18.61 27.67
C SER A 83 -1.55 -20.09 27.49
N TYR A 84 -0.56 -20.97 27.37
CA TYR A 84 -0.76 -22.42 27.26
C TYR A 84 -0.84 -23.14 28.62
N LYS A 85 -0.77 -22.42 29.74
CA LYS A 85 -0.78 -22.97 31.11
C LYS A 85 0.34 -23.98 31.38
N THR A 86 1.47 -23.86 30.71
CA THR A 86 2.66 -24.72 30.88
C THR A 86 3.71 -24.11 31.80
N GLN A 87 3.54 -22.87 32.25
CA GLN A 87 4.50 -22.16 33.12
C GLN A 87 4.86 -22.95 34.40
N GLU A 88 3.89 -23.67 34.99
CA GLU A 88 4.07 -24.43 36.23
C GLU A 88 5.01 -25.63 36.05
N LEU A 89 5.10 -26.16 34.82
CA LEU A 89 6.05 -27.23 34.49
C LEU A 89 7.49 -26.73 34.56
N PHE A 90 7.75 -25.49 34.12
CA PHE A 90 9.09 -24.92 34.21
C PHE A 90 9.47 -24.59 35.66
N TYR A 91 8.51 -24.17 36.48
CA TYR A 91 8.75 -23.79 37.88
C TYR A 91 9.12 -24.96 38.79
N THR A 92 8.81 -26.19 38.36
CA THR A 92 9.13 -27.43 39.08
C THR A 92 10.44 -28.08 38.62
N THR A 93 11.11 -27.52 37.60
CA THR A 93 12.39 -28.00 37.07
C THR A 93 13.58 -27.21 37.62
N PRO A 94 14.81 -27.75 37.62
CA PRO A 94 16.01 -27.05 38.08
C PRO A 94 16.50 -25.94 37.12
N VAL A 95 15.60 -25.33 36.35
CA VAL A 95 15.92 -24.25 35.42
C VAL A 95 16.00 -22.93 36.19
N LYS A 96 17.14 -22.23 36.07
CA LYS A 96 17.32 -20.91 36.68
C LYS A 96 16.48 -19.86 35.92
N GLU A 97 15.91 -18.90 36.65
CA GLU A 97 15.14 -17.77 36.08
C GLU A 97 15.92 -17.01 35.01
N ARG A 98 17.21 -16.75 35.26
CA ARG A 98 18.12 -16.10 34.30
C ARG A 98 18.29 -16.91 33.02
N ASP A 99 18.54 -18.21 33.13
CA ASP A 99 18.69 -19.11 31.98
C ASP A 99 17.40 -19.16 31.13
N TYR A 100 16.25 -19.13 31.78
CA TYR A 100 14.94 -19.11 31.12
C TYR A 100 14.71 -17.80 30.36
N LEU A 101 14.86 -16.66 31.03
CA LEU A 101 14.61 -15.34 30.45
C LEU A 101 15.59 -15.04 29.32
N LEU A 102 16.89 -15.25 29.56
CA LEU A 102 17.95 -15.05 28.56
C LEU A 102 17.78 -15.99 27.37
N GLY A 103 17.45 -17.26 27.62
CA GLY A 103 17.21 -18.24 26.57
C GLY A 103 16.09 -17.79 25.62
N ARG A 104 14.94 -17.37 26.17
CA ARG A 104 13.81 -16.87 25.36
C ARG A 104 14.15 -15.58 24.63
N PHE A 105 14.83 -14.65 25.30
CA PHE A 105 15.23 -13.39 24.68
C PHE A 105 16.20 -13.64 23.52
N ILE A 106 17.29 -14.39 23.72
CA ILE A 106 18.32 -14.61 22.68
C ILE A 106 17.72 -15.36 21.47
N GLY A 107 16.95 -16.43 21.72
CA GLY A 107 16.33 -17.19 20.64
C GLY A 107 15.28 -16.37 19.87
N GLY A 108 14.43 -15.63 20.58
CA GLY A 108 13.44 -14.73 19.99
C GLY A 108 14.05 -13.53 19.26
N PHE A 109 15.19 -13.01 19.74
CA PHE A 109 15.88 -11.88 19.12
C PHE A 109 16.62 -12.32 17.85
N ALA A 110 17.23 -13.51 17.87
CA ALA A 110 17.86 -14.09 16.69
C ALA A 110 16.86 -14.28 15.54
N ILE A 111 15.66 -14.79 15.82
CA ILE A 111 14.61 -14.91 14.79
C ILE A 111 14.07 -13.54 14.37
N THR A 112 13.97 -12.57 15.29
CA THR A 112 13.57 -11.19 14.95
C THR A 112 14.55 -10.58 13.94
N CYS A 113 15.85 -10.71 14.16
CA CYS A 113 16.88 -10.24 13.23
C CYS A 113 16.84 -10.99 11.90
N LEU A 114 16.65 -12.31 11.93
CA LEU A 114 16.56 -13.13 10.71
C LEU A 114 15.35 -12.76 9.86
N VAL A 115 14.19 -12.54 10.49
CA VAL A 115 12.99 -12.10 9.78
C VAL A 115 13.21 -10.71 9.19
N PHE A 116 13.85 -9.80 9.92
CA PHE A 116 14.14 -8.45 9.44
C PHE A 116 15.21 -8.40 8.34
N LEU A 117 16.04 -9.44 8.21
CA LEU A 117 16.99 -9.61 7.11
C LEU A 117 16.31 -9.68 5.74
N SER A 118 14.99 -9.94 5.70
CA SER A 118 14.18 -9.82 4.49
C SER A 118 14.32 -8.48 3.78
N VAL A 119 14.55 -7.37 4.49
CA VAL A 119 14.64 -6.03 3.92
C VAL A 119 15.87 -5.87 3.01
N PRO A 120 17.12 -5.99 3.50
CA PRO A 120 18.28 -5.87 2.62
C PRO A 120 18.34 -6.99 1.57
N LEU A 121 17.83 -8.21 1.87
CA LEU A 121 17.74 -9.28 0.89
C LEU A 121 16.74 -8.98 -0.23
N GLY A 122 15.61 -8.35 0.09
CA GLY A 122 14.61 -7.91 -0.88
C GLY A 122 15.20 -6.86 -1.82
N ASN A 123 15.88 -5.85 -1.27
CA ASN A 123 16.54 -4.82 -2.08
C ASN A 123 17.63 -5.43 -2.98
N PHE A 124 18.47 -6.30 -2.43
CA PHE A 124 19.50 -6.98 -3.21
C PHE A 124 18.90 -7.83 -4.34
N ALA A 125 17.87 -8.62 -4.06
CA ALA A 125 17.20 -9.42 -5.08
C ALA A 125 16.51 -8.55 -6.15
N GLY A 126 15.93 -7.41 -5.76
CA GLY A 126 15.31 -6.47 -6.70
C GLY A 126 16.33 -5.83 -7.63
N ALA A 127 17.48 -5.40 -7.09
CA ALA A 127 18.58 -4.84 -7.86
C ALA A 127 19.26 -5.84 -8.83
N LEU A 128 18.97 -7.14 -8.73
CA LEU A 128 19.46 -8.16 -9.65
C LEU A 128 18.48 -8.44 -10.81
N MET A 129 17.29 -7.82 -10.82
CA MET A 129 16.30 -8.12 -11.84
C MET A 129 16.73 -7.55 -13.20
N PRO A 130 16.55 -8.31 -14.29
CA PRO A 130 17.14 -7.99 -15.59
C PRO A 130 16.50 -6.79 -16.30
N TRP A 131 15.34 -6.32 -15.82
CA TRP A 131 14.63 -5.17 -16.36
C TRP A 131 14.96 -3.85 -15.65
N VAL A 132 15.74 -3.90 -14.55
CA VAL A 132 16.18 -2.68 -13.86
C VAL A 132 17.29 -2.03 -14.66
N ASP A 133 17.18 -0.73 -14.92
CA ASP A 133 18.18 0.01 -15.70
C ASP A 133 19.55 -0.04 -14.99
N PRO A 134 20.61 -0.57 -15.64
CA PRO A 134 21.96 -0.58 -15.09
C PRO A 134 22.50 0.80 -14.68
N GLU A 135 22.03 1.90 -15.28
CA GLU A 135 22.46 3.26 -14.90
C GLU A 135 21.92 3.70 -13.55
N THR A 136 20.81 3.12 -13.09
CA THR A 136 20.25 3.35 -11.76
C THR A 136 20.95 2.53 -10.67
N LEU A 137 21.90 1.66 -11.06
CA LEU A 137 22.60 0.76 -10.16
C LEU A 137 24.07 1.18 -9.96
N GLY A 138 24.45 1.35 -8.70
CA GLY A 138 25.84 1.51 -8.29
C GLY A 138 26.60 0.18 -8.22
N PRO A 139 27.91 0.22 -7.95
CA PRO A 139 28.69 -0.99 -7.74
C PRO A 139 28.22 -1.74 -6.49
N PHE A 140 28.05 -3.06 -6.60
CA PHE A 140 27.72 -3.89 -5.46
C PHE A 140 28.84 -3.83 -4.41
N ARG A 141 28.50 -3.35 -3.21
CA ARG A 141 29.38 -3.37 -2.03
C ARG A 141 28.63 -3.97 -0.86
N PHE A 142 29.15 -5.07 -0.31
CA PHE A 142 28.54 -5.75 0.84
C PHE A 142 28.35 -4.82 2.04
N GLU A 143 29.26 -3.87 2.22
CA GLU A 143 29.24 -2.87 3.31
C GLU A 143 27.98 -1.99 3.28
N TYR A 144 27.46 -1.68 2.08
CA TYR A 144 26.24 -0.87 1.91
C TYR A 144 24.98 -1.56 2.43
N TYR A 145 25.01 -2.90 2.55
CA TYR A 145 23.93 -3.69 3.13
C TYR A 145 24.19 -4.01 4.60
N ALA A 146 25.42 -4.42 4.93
CA ALA A 146 25.76 -4.87 6.26
C ALA A 146 25.75 -3.74 7.30
N GLN A 147 26.29 -2.56 6.97
CA GLN A 147 26.38 -1.45 7.92
C GLN A 147 24.99 -0.92 8.31
N PRO A 148 24.08 -0.59 7.36
CA PRO A 148 22.71 -0.19 7.72
C PRO A 148 21.93 -1.31 8.42
N PHE A 149 22.13 -2.58 8.04
CA PHE A 149 21.49 -3.70 8.73
C PHE A 149 21.85 -3.77 10.21
N LEU A 150 23.13 -3.60 10.55
CA LEU A 150 23.59 -3.62 11.94
C LEU A 150 23.19 -2.35 12.70
N LEU A 151 23.45 -1.17 12.11
CA LEU A 151 23.27 0.12 12.78
C LEU A 151 21.82 0.54 12.92
N LEU A 152 20.97 0.19 11.95
CA LEU A 152 19.56 0.56 11.95
C LEU A 152 18.70 -0.65 12.24
N GLY A 153 18.84 -1.74 11.49
CA GLY A 153 17.96 -2.90 11.65
C GLY A 153 18.09 -3.61 12.99
N VAL A 154 19.27 -4.17 13.27
CA VAL A 154 19.52 -4.94 14.50
C VAL A 154 19.37 -4.04 15.73
N SER A 155 19.87 -2.80 15.68
CA SER A 155 19.73 -1.85 16.78
C SER A 155 18.26 -1.50 17.05
N ASN A 156 17.46 -1.18 16.04
CA ASN A 156 16.05 -0.86 16.21
C ASN A 156 15.25 -2.09 16.69
N MET A 157 15.51 -3.27 16.13
CA MET A 157 14.89 -4.51 16.61
C MET A 157 15.23 -4.80 18.08
N LEU A 158 16.44 -4.42 18.53
CA LEU A 158 16.85 -4.54 19.92
C LEU A 158 16.16 -3.51 20.81
N ILE A 159 16.17 -2.24 20.42
CA ILE A 159 15.60 -1.12 21.18
C ILE A 159 14.10 -1.33 21.38
N ILE A 160 13.37 -1.47 20.28
CA ILE A 160 11.93 -1.69 20.30
C ILE A 160 11.61 -3.02 20.96
N GLY A 161 12.41 -4.06 20.66
CA GLY A 161 12.28 -5.37 21.29
C GLY A 161 12.39 -5.32 22.80
N MET A 162 13.34 -4.57 23.37
CA MET A 162 13.51 -4.44 24.81
C MET A 162 12.35 -3.69 25.46
N ILE A 163 11.87 -2.61 24.86
CA ILE A 163 10.73 -1.84 25.39
C ILE A 163 9.48 -2.74 25.46
N VAL A 164 9.18 -3.42 24.35
CA VAL A 164 8.04 -4.35 24.24
C VAL A 164 8.19 -5.55 25.16
N PHE A 165 9.38 -6.15 25.24
CA PHE A 165 9.68 -7.28 26.12
C PHE A 165 9.53 -6.89 27.59
N THR A 166 9.97 -5.69 27.97
CA THR A 166 9.77 -5.14 29.33
C THR A 166 8.30 -4.99 29.66
N ALA A 167 7.52 -4.38 28.75
CA ALA A 167 6.08 -4.23 28.92
C ALA A 167 5.38 -5.58 29.06
N ALA A 168 5.77 -6.57 28.24
CA ALA A 168 5.25 -7.93 28.31
C ALA A 168 5.59 -8.62 29.63
N ASN A 169 6.84 -8.49 30.10
CA ASN A 169 7.30 -9.10 31.35
C ASN A 169 6.58 -8.52 32.58
N LEU A 170 6.50 -7.19 32.67
CA LEU A 170 5.87 -6.49 33.80
C LEU A 170 4.35 -6.72 33.85
N SER A 171 3.67 -6.48 32.74
CA SER A 171 2.20 -6.55 32.69
C SER A 171 1.69 -8.00 32.63
N ARG A 172 2.53 -8.91 32.15
CA ARG A 172 2.18 -10.28 31.78
C ARG A 172 0.90 -10.34 30.93
N SER A 173 0.70 -9.35 30.06
CA SER A 173 -0.51 -9.12 29.26
C SER A 173 -0.16 -8.68 27.85
N LEU A 174 -0.60 -9.46 26.86
CA LEU A 174 -0.40 -9.13 25.45
C LEU A 174 -1.07 -7.78 25.07
N ARG A 175 -2.15 -7.40 25.77
CA ARG A 175 -2.84 -6.12 25.52
C ARG A 175 -1.95 -4.91 25.81
N VAL A 176 -1.21 -4.95 26.92
CA VAL A 176 -0.32 -3.84 27.31
C VAL A 176 0.86 -3.75 26.34
N THR A 177 1.35 -4.89 25.86
CA THR A 177 2.38 -4.92 24.82
C THR A 177 1.95 -4.19 23.56
N TRP A 178 0.73 -4.44 23.06
CA TRP A 178 0.22 -3.73 21.89
C TRP A 178 -0.01 -2.23 22.14
N VAL A 179 -0.52 -1.85 23.32
CA VAL A 179 -0.63 -0.43 23.70
C VAL A 179 0.74 0.25 23.72
N THR A 180 1.77 -0.45 24.18
CA THR A 180 3.15 0.05 24.19
C THR A 180 3.64 0.34 22.76
N LEU A 181 3.34 -0.56 21.81
CA LEU A 181 3.68 -0.40 20.40
C LEU A 181 2.96 0.82 19.78
N VAL A 182 1.68 1.01 20.07
CA VAL A 182 0.94 2.23 19.66
C VAL A 182 1.53 3.49 20.29
N GLY A 183 1.95 3.42 21.55
CA GLY A 183 2.63 4.52 22.23
C GLY A 183 3.96 4.89 21.57
N LEU A 184 4.76 3.90 21.18
CA LEU A 184 6.02 4.10 20.45
C LEU A 184 5.80 4.74 19.08
N PHE A 185 4.76 4.30 18.37
CA PHE A 185 4.34 4.90 17.11
C PHE A 185 3.97 6.38 17.29
N ILE A 186 3.09 6.69 18.25
CA ILE A 186 2.69 8.08 18.56
C ILE A 186 3.91 8.92 18.90
N PHE A 187 4.79 8.39 19.74
CA PHE A 187 5.97 9.08 20.23
C PHE A 187 6.94 9.42 19.09
N ASN A 188 7.26 8.45 18.24
CA ASN A 188 8.14 8.68 17.08
C ASN A 188 7.53 9.69 16.09
N THR A 189 6.25 9.54 15.75
CA THR A 189 5.60 10.46 14.80
C THR A 189 5.48 11.87 15.37
N ALA A 190 5.18 12.02 16.66
CA ALA A 190 5.20 13.33 17.34
C ALA A 190 6.59 13.97 17.31
N GLY A 191 7.66 13.18 17.44
CA GLY A 191 9.03 13.64 17.25
C GLY A 191 9.27 14.19 15.84
N GLY A 192 8.69 13.56 14.81
CA GLY A 192 8.72 14.08 13.44
C GLY A 192 8.17 15.51 13.30
N PHE A 193 7.09 15.87 14.01
CA PHE A 193 6.54 17.24 13.99
C PHE A 193 7.52 18.28 14.50
N LEU A 194 8.27 17.94 15.53
CA LEU A 194 9.26 18.84 16.11
C LEU A 194 10.33 19.22 15.09
N THR A 195 10.66 18.35 14.13
CA THR A 195 11.67 18.64 13.10
C THR A 195 11.27 19.77 12.13
N THR A 196 9.98 20.11 12.04
CA THR A 196 9.50 21.23 11.22
C THR A 196 10.06 22.57 11.70
N GLN A 197 10.32 22.68 13.01
CA GLN A 197 10.96 23.85 13.61
C GLN A 197 12.46 23.57 13.80
N PRO A 198 13.36 24.39 13.22
CA PRO A 198 14.80 24.17 13.32
C PRO A 198 15.31 24.00 14.77
N GLU A 199 14.75 24.76 15.71
CA GLU A 199 15.14 24.77 17.12
C GLU A 199 14.93 23.42 17.83
N TRP A 200 13.96 22.62 17.37
CA TRP A 200 13.61 21.35 17.98
C TRP A 200 14.21 20.14 17.27
N ARG A 201 14.97 20.33 16.19
CA ARG A 201 15.53 19.23 15.39
C ARG A 201 16.50 18.37 16.18
N ASP A 202 17.43 18.97 16.91
CA ASP A 202 18.41 18.23 17.71
C ASP A 202 17.71 17.40 18.79
N PHE A 203 16.72 18.00 19.45
CA PHE A 203 15.91 17.30 20.45
C PHE A 203 15.11 16.15 19.82
N ALA A 204 14.47 16.37 18.67
CA ALA A 204 13.74 15.35 17.93
C ALA A 204 14.67 14.21 17.45
N ALA A 205 15.88 14.53 17.01
CA ALA A 205 16.90 13.57 16.62
C ALA A 205 17.35 12.71 17.80
N LEU A 206 17.58 13.29 18.98
CA LEU A 206 18.03 12.54 20.17
C LEU A 206 16.92 11.69 20.79
N THR A 207 15.68 12.18 20.77
CA THR A 207 14.51 11.48 21.34
C THR A 207 13.90 10.43 20.43
N ASP A 208 14.40 10.24 19.20
CA ASP A 208 13.85 9.25 18.27
C ASP A 208 14.38 7.82 18.54
N PRO A 209 13.54 6.86 18.99
CA PRO A 209 13.98 5.49 19.27
C PRO A 209 14.34 4.66 18.03
N PHE A 210 13.89 5.07 16.84
CA PHE A 210 14.26 4.45 15.57
C PHE A 210 15.47 5.14 14.92
N GLY A 211 15.75 6.37 15.37
CA GLY A 211 16.79 7.29 14.90
C GLY A 211 16.71 7.61 13.40
N GLY A 212 15.49 7.66 12.86
CA GLY A 212 15.19 8.18 11.53
C GLY A 212 15.34 9.71 11.46
N ASN A 213 14.91 10.44 12.49
CA ASN A 213 15.12 11.89 12.59
C ASN A 213 16.61 12.24 12.66
N ALA A 214 17.38 11.46 13.43
CA ALA A 214 18.83 11.61 13.51
C ALA A 214 19.52 11.31 12.17
N PHE A 215 19.07 10.26 11.47
CA PHE A 215 19.55 9.96 10.12
C PHE A 215 19.22 11.08 9.13
N ALA A 216 17.97 11.58 9.16
CA ALA A 216 17.52 12.66 8.29
C ALA A 216 18.34 13.95 8.46
N GLU A 217 18.76 14.28 9.67
CA GLU A 217 19.63 15.44 9.91
C GLU A 217 21.06 15.23 9.37
N VAL A 218 21.61 14.02 9.52
CA VAL A 218 22.95 13.69 9.01
C VAL A 218 23.01 13.78 7.48
N VAL A 219 22.00 13.27 6.79
CA VAL A 219 21.96 13.20 5.33
C VAL A 219 21.37 14.45 4.68
N ARG A 220 20.90 15.41 5.48
CA ARG A 220 20.15 16.60 5.03
C ARG A 220 20.87 17.43 3.98
N ASN A 221 22.20 17.53 4.11
CA ASN A 221 23.06 18.32 3.25
C ASN A 221 23.87 17.46 2.27
N TRP A 222 23.60 16.16 2.19
CA TRP A 222 24.32 15.27 1.27
C TRP A 222 23.91 15.54 -0.17
N THR A 223 24.90 15.66 -1.02
CA THR A 223 24.74 15.64 -2.47
C THR A 223 24.38 14.22 -2.95
N PRO A 224 23.80 14.04 -4.16
CA PRO A 224 23.52 12.71 -4.71
C PRO A 224 24.76 11.81 -4.77
N VAL A 225 25.94 12.38 -5.08
CA VAL A 225 27.22 11.64 -5.08
C VAL A 225 27.55 11.09 -3.69
N GLU A 226 27.31 11.87 -2.64
CA GLU A 226 27.53 11.44 -1.26
C GLU A 226 26.50 10.39 -0.85
N GLN A 227 25.22 10.56 -1.19
CA GLN A 227 24.18 9.55 -0.94
C GLN A 227 24.48 8.20 -1.61
N ASN A 228 25.15 8.23 -2.77
CA ASN A 228 25.54 7.04 -3.54
C ASN A 228 26.81 6.33 -3.03
N SER A 229 27.65 6.99 -2.22
CA SER A 229 28.98 6.49 -1.88
C SER A 229 29.32 6.48 -0.39
N GLN A 230 28.71 7.36 0.41
CA GLN A 230 29.00 7.50 1.83
C GLN A 230 28.14 6.56 2.67
N LEU A 231 28.81 5.79 3.52
CA LEU A 231 28.19 5.02 4.60
C LEU A 231 27.70 5.96 5.70
N ILE A 232 26.79 5.47 6.56
CA ILE A 232 26.27 6.27 7.68
C ILE A 232 27.44 6.59 8.63
N PRO A 233 27.78 7.89 8.82
CA PRO A 233 28.86 8.25 9.72
C PRO A 233 28.41 8.07 11.17
N LEU A 234 29.26 7.40 11.96
CA LEU A 234 29.02 7.18 13.39
C LEU A 234 29.54 8.36 14.21
N GLU A 235 29.02 9.55 13.93
CA GLU A 235 29.40 10.78 14.61
C GLU A 235 28.20 11.69 14.90
N GLY A 236 28.45 12.80 15.58
CA GLY A 236 27.44 13.82 15.85
C GLY A 236 26.18 13.30 16.55
N LEU A 237 25.02 13.82 16.12
CA LEU A 237 23.71 13.50 16.69
C LEU A 237 23.32 12.02 16.49
N PHE A 238 23.73 11.39 15.40
CA PHE A 238 23.39 10.00 15.12
C PHE A 238 24.07 9.06 16.11
N LEU A 239 25.37 9.25 16.38
CA LEU A 239 26.07 8.44 17.40
C LEU A 239 25.45 8.65 18.78
N GLN A 240 25.16 9.90 19.17
CA GLN A 240 24.54 10.21 20.45
C GLN A 240 23.18 9.51 20.60
N ASN A 241 22.33 9.58 19.57
CA ASN A 241 21.06 8.86 19.54
C ASN A 241 21.26 7.35 19.76
N ARG A 242 22.18 6.72 19.03
CA ARG A 242 22.43 5.27 19.14
C ARG A 242 22.93 4.89 20.53
N LEU A 243 23.83 5.68 21.13
CA LEU A 243 24.33 5.44 22.48
C LEU A 243 23.23 5.57 23.54
N ILE A 244 22.37 6.58 23.43
CA ILE A 244 21.24 6.78 24.35
C ILE A 244 20.30 5.58 24.32
N TRP A 245 19.81 5.21 23.13
CA TRP A 245 18.79 4.18 23.02
C TRP A 245 19.31 2.75 23.22
N LEU A 246 20.56 2.46 22.81
CA LEU A 246 21.21 1.21 23.18
C LEU A 246 21.48 1.16 24.69
N GLY A 247 21.87 2.27 25.31
CA GLY A 247 22.01 2.39 26.77
C GLY A 247 20.70 2.10 27.50
N ILE A 248 19.58 2.69 27.05
CA ILE A 248 18.24 2.42 27.57
C ILE A 248 17.89 0.93 27.40
N SER A 249 18.20 0.35 26.24
CA SER A 249 17.95 -1.07 25.97
C SER A 249 18.69 -2.00 26.94
N VAL A 250 19.96 -1.70 27.21
CA VAL A 250 20.77 -2.44 28.19
C VAL A 250 20.22 -2.25 29.60
N ALA A 251 19.83 -1.04 29.98
CA ALA A 251 19.23 -0.76 31.28
C ALA A 251 17.91 -1.52 31.47
N LEU A 252 17.03 -1.52 30.46
CA LEU A 252 15.79 -2.28 30.45
C LEU A 252 16.05 -3.79 30.50
N PHE A 253 17.07 -4.29 29.81
CA PHE A 253 17.44 -5.69 29.87
C PHE A 253 17.88 -6.12 31.27
N ILE A 254 18.76 -5.34 31.92
CA ILE A 254 19.19 -5.57 33.30
C ILE A 254 17.98 -5.52 34.23
N PHE A 255 17.09 -4.53 34.05
CA PHE A 255 15.87 -4.41 34.82
C PHE A 255 14.96 -5.64 34.67
N ASN A 256 14.79 -6.18 33.47
CA ASN A 256 14.04 -7.42 33.25
C ASN A 256 14.65 -8.61 34.00
N LEU A 257 15.98 -8.72 34.03
CA LEU A 257 16.67 -9.79 34.78
C LEU A 257 16.48 -9.70 36.29
N VAL A 258 16.29 -8.49 36.82
CA VAL A 258 16.08 -8.26 38.25
C VAL A 258 14.62 -8.46 38.66
N VAL A 259 13.67 -8.04 37.82
CA VAL A 259 12.23 -8.08 38.14
C VAL A 259 11.59 -9.43 37.78
N PHE A 260 12.12 -10.14 36.79
CA PHE A 260 11.59 -11.44 36.41
C PHE A 260 11.70 -12.43 37.57
N SER A 261 10.58 -13.04 37.93
CA SER A 261 10.54 -14.11 38.93
C SER A 261 9.44 -15.12 38.62
N PHE A 262 9.72 -16.39 38.94
CA PHE A 262 8.78 -17.51 38.85
C PHE A 262 7.72 -17.50 39.94
N ARG A 263 7.73 -16.51 40.83
CA ARG A 263 6.70 -16.38 41.86
C ARG A 263 5.34 -16.31 41.18
N LEU A 264 4.49 -17.29 41.49
CA LEU A 264 3.06 -17.15 41.26
C LEU A 264 2.66 -15.86 41.98
N SER A 265 2.21 -14.87 41.22
CA SER A 265 1.50 -13.76 41.82
C SER A 265 0.31 -14.40 42.51
N ASN A 266 0.36 -14.50 43.84
CA ASN A 266 -0.78 -14.74 44.71
C ASN A 266 -1.73 -13.54 44.64
N SER A 267 -2.10 -13.12 43.43
CA SER A 267 -3.30 -12.33 43.15
C SER A 267 -4.51 -13.26 43.09
N ALA A 268 -4.54 -14.26 43.97
CA ALA A 268 -5.76 -14.62 44.67
C ALA A 268 -5.94 -13.63 45.83
N GLY A 269 -5.93 -12.33 45.52
CA GLY A 269 -6.49 -11.34 46.42
C GLY A 269 -7.98 -11.67 46.54
N ASN A 270 -8.39 -12.17 47.70
CA ASN A 270 -9.75 -12.14 48.21
C ASN A 270 -10.88 -12.33 47.17
N ARG A 271 -10.75 -13.29 46.25
CA ARG A 271 -11.95 -13.92 45.72
C ARG A 271 -12.50 -14.70 46.89
N LYS A 272 -13.41 -14.06 47.64
CA LYS A 272 -14.40 -14.77 48.45
C LYS A 272 -14.78 -15.96 47.60
N LYS A 273 -14.37 -17.15 48.06
CA LYS A 273 -14.90 -18.41 47.58
C LYS A 273 -16.38 -18.27 47.91
N THR A 274 -17.16 -17.75 46.97
CA THR A 274 -18.60 -17.96 47.01
C THR A 274 -18.69 -19.46 46.88
N GLN A 275 -18.78 -20.15 48.02
CA GLN A 275 -19.30 -21.49 48.07
C GLN A 275 -20.66 -21.37 47.42
N ARG A 276 -20.68 -21.62 46.10
CA ARG A 276 -21.91 -21.93 45.42
C ARG A 276 -22.30 -23.25 46.05
N SER A 277 -23.24 -23.18 46.99
CA SER A 277 -23.97 -24.35 47.42
C SER A 277 -24.45 -25.00 46.13
N GLU A 278 -23.89 -26.17 45.82
CA GLU A 278 -24.47 -27.06 44.83
C GLU A 278 -25.81 -27.46 45.41
N ALA A 279 -26.84 -26.67 45.07
CA ALA A 279 -28.21 -27.13 45.19
C ALA A 279 -28.29 -28.44 44.36
N PRO A 280 -28.93 -29.49 44.88
CA PRO A 280 -29.10 -30.74 44.14
C PRO A 280 -29.62 -30.42 42.74
N PHE A 281 -28.86 -30.82 41.71
CA PHE A 281 -29.29 -30.69 40.34
C PHE A 281 -30.52 -31.59 40.15
N THR A 282 -31.70 -31.01 40.29
CA THR A 282 -32.94 -31.63 39.88
C THR A 282 -33.04 -31.41 38.37
N PRO A 283 -32.99 -32.47 37.52
CA PRO A 283 -33.23 -32.31 36.11
C PRO A 283 -34.67 -31.82 35.93
N SER A 284 -34.84 -30.52 35.75
CA SER A 284 -36.10 -29.97 35.28
C SER A 284 -36.28 -30.47 33.86
N ALA A 285 -37.35 -31.25 33.63
CA ALA A 285 -37.78 -31.62 32.29
C ALA A 285 -38.28 -30.35 31.57
N VAL A 286 -37.33 -29.52 31.13
CA VAL A 286 -37.62 -28.41 30.24
C VAL A 286 -38.13 -29.05 28.97
N LYS A 287 -39.42 -28.87 28.68
CA LYS A 287 -39.98 -29.17 27.35
C LYS A 287 -39.19 -28.34 26.35
N LEU A 288 -38.20 -28.96 25.72
CA LEU A 288 -37.45 -28.35 24.64
C LEU A 288 -38.48 -28.01 23.55
N PRO A 289 -38.56 -26.74 23.12
CA PRO A 289 -39.48 -26.37 22.06
C PRO A 289 -39.16 -27.23 20.83
N ILE A 290 -40.16 -28.00 20.37
CA ILE A 290 -40.06 -28.76 19.14
C ILE A 290 -40.15 -27.73 18.01
N SER A 291 -38.98 -27.23 17.61
CA SER A 291 -38.86 -26.32 16.47
C SER A 291 -39.07 -27.12 15.19
N THR A 292 -40.16 -26.87 14.48
CA THR A 292 -40.32 -27.29 13.08
C THR A 292 -39.46 -26.36 12.20
N PRO A 293 -38.35 -26.85 11.61
CA PRO A 293 -37.48 -25.98 10.83
C PRO A 293 -38.23 -25.46 9.60
N ASN A 294 -38.36 -24.15 9.44
CA ASN A 294 -38.80 -23.53 8.19
C ASN A 294 -37.58 -22.96 7.44
N PRO A 295 -36.92 -23.76 6.58
CA PRO A 295 -35.64 -23.40 6.00
C PRO A 295 -35.67 -22.12 5.15
N GLY A 296 -36.79 -21.76 4.53
CA GLY A 296 -36.87 -20.56 3.68
C GLY A 296 -36.89 -19.23 4.44
N LYS A 297 -37.77 -19.11 5.46
CA LYS A 297 -37.91 -17.86 6.25
C LYS A 297 -36.79 -17.68 7.29
N ALA A 298 -36.13 -18.75 7.71
CA ALA A 298 -35.06 -18.71 8.71
C ALA A 298 -33.71 -18.23 8.16
N VAL A 299 -33.43 -18.32 6.86
CA VAL A 299 -32.12 -17.99 6.26
C VAL A 299 -31.77 -16.51 6.44
N TRP A 300 -32.72 -15.59 6.28
CA TRP A 300 -32.47 -14.16 6.51
C TRP A 300 -32.21 -13.84 7.99
N GLN A 301 -32.87 -14.55 8.91
CA GLN A 301 -32.61 -14.41 10.35
C GLN A 301 -31.22 -14.95 10.70
N GLN A 302 -30.84 -16.10 10.13
CA GLN A 302 -29.49 -16.67 10.26
C GLN A 302 -28.42 -15.72 9.71
N PHE A 303 -28.65 -15.13 8.52
CA PHE A 303 -27.75 -14.16 7.92
C PHE A 303 -27.57 -12.92 8.80
N ARG A 304 -28.66 -12.29 9.27
CA ARG A 304 -28.57 -11.13 10.17
C ARG A 304 -27.86 -11.47 11.49
N ALA A 305 -28.17 -12.61 12.08
CA ALA A 305 -27.51 -13.08 13.29
C ALA A 305 -26.01 -13.31 13.05
N ARG A 306 -25.64 -13.87 11.89
CA ARG A 306 -24.23 -14.07 11.53
C ARG A 306 -23.50 -12.77 11.22
N VAL A 307 -24.07 -11.85 10.45
CA VAL A 307 -23.49 -10.51 10.24
C VAL A 307 -23.28 -9.80 11.57
N GLY A 308 -24.28 -9.81 12.46
CA GLY A 308 -24.15 -9.24 13.80
C GLY A 308 -23.04 -9.90 14.63
N PHE A 309 -22.88 -11.22 14.53
CA PHE A 309 -21.78 -11.94 15.17
C PHE A 309 -20.41 -11.55 14.59
N GLU A 310 -20.29 -11.44 13.27
CA GLU A 310 -19.04 -11.08 12.60
C GLU A 310 -18.62 -9.64 12.93
N VAL A 311 -19.55 -8.68 12.83
CA VAL A 311 -19.30 -7.27 13.17
C VAL A 311 -18.90 -7.13 14.63
N LYS A 312 -19.63 -7.75 15.57
CA LYS A 312 -19.28 -7.72 16.99
C LYS A 312 -17.92 -8.38 17.25
N GLY A 313 -17.65 -9.50 16.59
CA GLY A 313 -16.37 -10.21 16.72
C GLY A 313 -15.18 -9.35 16.30
N ILE A 314 -15.35 -8.46 15.33
CA ILE A 314 -14.31 -7.53 14.89
C ILE A 314 -14.24 -6.28 15.78
N VAL A 315 -15.36 -5.58 16.00
CA VAL A 315 -15.40 -4.31 16.72
C VAL A 315 -15.03 -4.46 18.21
N PHE A 316 -15.38 -5.58 18.84
CA PHE A 316 -14.98 -5.86 20.24
C PHE A 316 -13.57 -6.45 20.35
N ASN A 317 -12.89 -6.71 19.23
CA ASN A 317 -11.49 -7.12 19.25
C ASN A 317 -10.61 -5.89 19.53
N ILE A 318 -9.68 -6.03 20.47
CA ILE A 318 -8.72 -4.96 20.81
C ILE A 318 -7.90 -4.51 19.59
N ALA A 319 -7.60 -5.43 18.66
CA ALA A 319 -6.87 -5.12 17.44
C ALA A 319 -7.60 -4.08 16.56
N PHE A 320 -8.94 -4.08 16.57
CA PHE A 320 -9.72 -3.10 15.79
C PHE A 320 -9.50 -1.69 16.34
N TRP A 321 -9.57 -1.51 17.67
CA TRP A 321 -9.34 -0.22 18.30
C TRP A 321 -7.90 0.27 18.17
N ILE A 322 -6.93 -0.65 18.22
CA ILE A 322 -5.53 -0.32 17.95
C ILE A 322 -5.35 0.22 16.53
N LEU A 323 -5.90 -0.47 15.53
CA LEU A 323 -5.82 -0.03 14.13
C LEU A 323 -6.62 1.24 13.88
N LEU A 324 -7.76 1.41 14.55
CA LEU A 324 -8.56 2.63 14.47
C LEU A 324 -7.77 3.83 14.99
N VAL A 325 -7.13 3.72 16.16
CA VAL A 325 -6.29 4.79 16.72
C VAL A 325 -5.09 5.05 15.81
N PHE A 326 -4.43 4.00 15.34
CA PHE A 326 -3.30 4.11 14.42
C PHE A 326 -3.67 4.86 13.13
N GLY A 327 -4.78 4.48 12.51
CA GLY A 327 -5.28 5.14 11.31
C GLY A 327 -5.77 6.56 11.59
N ALA A 328 -6.46 6.80 12.70
CA ALA A 328 -6.88 8.15 13.10
C ALA A 328 -5.69 9.10 13.23
N LEU A 329 -4.59 8.63 13.82
CA LEU A 329 -3.34 9.38 13.94
C LEU A 329 -2.72 9.64 12.58
N LEU A 330 -2.58 8.62 11.73
CA LEU A 330 -2.04 8.78 10.37
C LEU A 330 -2.85 9.78 9.54
N THR A 331 -4.18 9.69 9.57
CA THR A 331 -5.06 10.65 8.91
C THR A 331 -4.83 12.05 9.45
N GLY A 332 -4.87 12.21 10.79
CA GLY A 332 -4.62 13.49 11.44
C GLY A 332 -3.30 14.09 10.97
N PHE A 333 -2.22 13.32 11.00
CA PHE A 333 -0.92 13.77 10.55
C PHE A 333 -0.90 14.18 9.07
N ALA A 334 -1.47 13.36 8.19
CA ALA A 334 -1.50 13.66 6.76
C ALA A 334 -2.28 14.96 6.45
N VAL A 335 -3.42 15.19 7.12
CA VAL A 335 -4.21 16.42 6.91
C VAL A 335 -3.62 17.63 7.64
N PHE A 336 -2.88 17.45 8.73
CA PHE A 336 -2.23 18.55 9.45
C PHE A 336 -0.91 19.01 8.81
N LEU A 337 -0.18 18.12 8.13
CA LEU A 337 1.14 18.40 7.54
C LEU A 337 1.14 18.95 6.12
N ILE A 338 -0.03 19.31 5.57
CA ILE A 338 -0.15 19.88 4.24
C ILE A 338 0.72 21.13 4.14
N GLN A 339 1.76 21.04 3.29
CA GLN A 339 2.71 22.11 3.10
C GLN A 339 2.11 23.24 2.26
N PRO A 340 2.44 24.51 2.56
CA PRO A 340 2.12 25.64 1.70
C PRO A 340 2.76 25.46 0.32
N PHE A 341 2.03 25.76 -0.75
CA PHE A 341 2.62 25.74 -2.09
C PHE A 341 3.36 27.06 -2.32
N TYR A 342 4.67 27.01 -2.59
CA TYR A 342 5.53 28.21 -2.72
C TYR A 342 5.39 29.22 -1.57
N GLY A 343 5.23 28.75 -0.33
CA GLY A 343 5.06 29.61 0.84
C GLY A 343 3.68 30.28 0.97
N THR A 344 2.75 30.00 0.05
CA THR A 344 1.38 30.53 0.09
C THR A 344 0.46 29.57 0.87
N PRO A 345 -0.31 30.04 1.87
CA PRO A 345 -1.24 29.19 2.60
C PRO A 345 -2.28 28.56 1.68
N ASN A 346 -2.36 27.23 1.67
CA ASN A 346 -3.38 26.50 0.93
C ASN A 346 -4.70 26.53 1.71
N TYR A 347 -5.80 26.95 1.05
CA TYR A 347 -7.14 26.73 1.59
C TYR A 347 -7.38 25.22 1.75
N PRO A 348 -7.97 24.75 2.86
CA PRO A 348 -8.18 23.33 3.08
C PRO A 348 -9.42 22.84 2.30
N LEU A 349 -9.37 22.94 0.98
CA LEU A 349 -10.43 22.54 0.05
C LEU A 349 -10.68 21.04 0.15
N THR A 350 -11.93 20.63 -0.09
CA THR A 350 -12.38 19.23 0.03
C THR A 350 -11.48 18.27 -0.74
N GLN A 351 -11.10 18.64 -1.97
CA GLN A 351 -10.21 17.87 -2.84
C GLN A 351 -8.82 17.61 -2.21
N ILE A 352 -8.21 18.60 -1.57
CA ILE A 352 -6.88 18.49 -0.94
C ILE A 352 -6.98 17.65 0.33
N MET A 353 -8.02 17.90 1.12
CA MET A 353 -8.25 17.21 2.39
C MET A 353 -8.44 15.71 2.20
N ILE A 354 -9.30 15.32 1.27
CA ILE A 354 -9.55 13.90 1.01
C ILE A 354 -8.38 13.22 0.29
N ASN A 355 -7.63 13.91 -0.60
CA ASN A 355 -6.37 13.39 -1.15
C ASN A 355 -5.36 13.08 -0.03
N SER A 356 -5.21 14.01 0.91
CA SER A 356 -4.31 13.86 2.06
C SER A 356 -4.77 12.73 2.99
N MET A 357 -6.09 12.64 3.25
CA MET A 357 -6.69 11.54 4.01
C MET A 357 -6.41 10.20 3.34
N ILE A 358 -6.61 10.07 2.03
CA ILE A 358 -6.37 8.84 1.28
C ILE A 358 -4.89 8.45 1.38
N GLY A 359 -3.97 9.38 1.09
CA GLY A 359 -2.53 9.12 1.16
C GLY A 359 -2.06 8.69 2.55
N GLY A 360 -2.59 9.29 3.61
CA GLY A 360 -2.24 8.94 4.99
C GLY A 360 -2.89 7.64 5.49
N PHE A 361 -4.13 7.37 5.10
CA PHE A 361 -4.95 6.33 5.74
C PHE A 361 -4.94 5.00 4.99
N ILE A 362 -4.73 4.97 3.67
CA ILE A 362 -5.00 3.80 2.80
C ILE A 362 -4.31 2.51 3.26
N LEU A 363 -3.14 2.60 3.90
CA LEU A 363 -2.42 1.44 4.42
C LEU A 363 -3.19 0.70 5.52
N VAL A 364 -3.98 1.41 6.34
CA VAL A 364 -4.74 0.79 7.45
C VAL A 364 -5.85 -0.15 6.95
N PRO A 365 -6.80 0.28 6.11
CA PRO A 365 -7.78 -0.65 5.57
C PRO A 365 -7.14 -1.72 4.69
N LEU A 366 -6.01 -1.46 4.01
CA LEU A 366 -5.30 -2.49 3.26
C LEU A 366 -4.78 -3.63 4.17
N VAL A 367 -4.10 -3.27 5.27
CA VAL A 367 -3.66 -4.23 6.29
C VAL A 367 -4.84 -4.96 6.91
N VAL A 368 -5.95 -4.26 7.16
CA VAL A 368 -7.19 -4.89 7.64
C VAL A 368 -7.70 -5.90 6.63
N VAL A 369 -7.74 -5.57 5.35
CA VAL A 369 -8.19 -6.50 4.31
C VAL A 369 -7.36 -7.78 4.31
N ILE A 370 -6.03 -7.66 4.34
CA ILE A 370 -5.11 -8.81 4.32
C ILE A 370 -5.21 -9.62 5.61
N TYR A 371 -5.10 -8.97 6.76
CA TYR A 371 -5.03 -9.63 8.06
C TYR A 371 -6.40 -10.13 8.53
N TYR A 372 -7.43 -9.27 8.52
CA TYR A 372 -8.76 -9.66 8.98
C TYR A 372 -9.44 -10.65 8.05
N ALA A 373 -9.23 -10.62 6.72
CA ALA A 373 -9.74 -11.71 5.88
C ALA A 373 -9.21 -13.06 6.35
N SER A 374 -7.91 -13.14 6.67
CA SER A 374 -7.30 -14.38 7.19
C SER A 374 -7.86 -14.76 8.56
N GLU A 375 -7.96 -13.82 9.50
CA GLU A 375 -8.42 -14.12 10.85
C GLU A 375 -9.91 -14.50 10.84
N LEU A 376 -10.72 -13.77 10.09
CA LEU A 376 -12.15 -13.99 9.99
C LEU A 376 -12.49 -15.36 9.41
N ILE A 377 -11.76 -15.82 8.39
CA ILE A 377 -11.99 -17.11 7.73
C ILE A 377 -11.55 -18.28 8.61
N TRP A 378 -10.49 -18.11 9.39
CA TRP A 378 -9.90 -19.18 10.22
C TRP A 378 -10.33 -19.17 11.68
N ARG A 379 -11.02 -18.12 12.14
CA ARG A 379 -11.39 -17.92 13.55
C ARG A 379 -12.07 -19.14 14.15
N GLU A 380 -13.10 -19.68 13.49
CA GLU A 380 -13.85 -20.83 14.01
C GLU A 380 -12.97 -22.09 14.13
N ARG A 381 -12.03 -22.27 13.21
CA ARG A 381 -11.10 -23.42 13.23
C ARG A 381 -10.04 -23.26 14.31
N ASN A 382 -9.52 -22.05 14.51
CA ASN A 382 -8.50 -21.76 15.53
C ASN A 382 -8.98 -22.08 16.95
N VAL A 383 -10.30 -22.05 17.19
CA VAL A 383 -10.92 -22.38 18.47
C VAL A 383 -11.65 -23.74 18.46
N ASN A 384 -11.42 -24.58 17.45
CA ASN A 384 -12.03 -25.91 17.27
C ASN A 384 -13.58 -25.89 17.29
N PHE A 385 -14.18 -24.82 16.79
CA PHE A 385 -15.64 -24.63 16.76
C PHE A 385 -16.22 -24.75 15.34
N SER A 386 -15.38 -24.99 14.33
CA SER A 386 -15.82 -25.12 12.93
C SER A 386 -16.83 -26.25 12.73
N ASP A 387 -16.63 -27.41 13.36
CA ASP A 387 -17.49 -28.57 13.14
C ASP A 387 -18.91 -28.34 13.66
N ILE A 388 -19.04 -27.62 14.78
CA ILE A 388 -20.33 -27.22 15.36
C ILE A 388 -21.04 -26.23 14.43
N VAL A 389 -20.30 -25.28 13.87
CA VAL A 389 -20.83 -24.28 12.93
C VAL A 389 -21.26 -24.95 11.62
N ASP A 390 -20.45 -25.85 11.10
CA ASP A 390 -20.69 -26.51 9.81
C ASP A 390 -21.87 -27.50 9.87
N ALA A 391 -22.16 -28.05 11.06
CA ALA A 391 -23.31 -28.90 11.33
C ALA A 391 -24.65 -28.12 11.38
N THR A 392 -24.63 -26.79 11.45
CA THR A 392 -25.86 -25.98 11.43
C THR A 392 -26.54 -26.04 10.05
N PRO A 393 -27.87 -25.91 9.95
CA PRO A 393 -28.59 -26.00 8.67
C PRO A 393 -28.38 -24.79 7.75
N ALA A 394 -27.58 -23.79 8.16
CA ALA A 394 -27.33 -22.60 7.35
C ALA A 394 -26.56 -22.96 6.05
N PRO A 395 -26.97 -22.42 4.89
CA PRO A 395 -26.22 -22.59 3.63
C PRO A 395 -24.82 -21.96 3.67
N SER A 396 -23.86 -22.52 2.93
CA SER A 396 -22.46 -22.04 2.89
C SER A 396 -22.34 -20.56 2.49
N TRP A 397 -23.18 -20.09 1.56
CA TRP A 397 -23.15 -18.70 1.11
C TRP A 397 -23.44 -17.71 2.24
N VAL A 398 -24.28 -18.09 3.23
CA VAL A 398 -24.63 -17.23 4.39
C VAL A 398 -23.40 -16.93 5.23
N PHE A 399 -22.51 -17.91 5.44
CA PHE A 399 -21.29 -17.70 6.21
C PHE A 399 -20.33 -16.78 5.48
N LEU A 400 -20.10 -17.02 4.19
CA LEU A 400 -19.13 -16.24 3.41
C LEU A 400 -19.61 -14.80 3.22
N THR A 401 -20.87 -14.61 2.85
CA THR A 401 -21.46 -13.27 2.72
C THR A 401 -21.51 -12.54 4.06
N ALA A 402 -21.83 -13.21 5.17
CA ALA A 402 -21.80 -12.56 6.48
C ALA A 402 -20.38 -12.10 6.85
N LYS A 403 -19.36 -12.88 6.53
CA LYS A 403 -17.95 -12.50 6.71
C LYS A 403 -17.58 -11.29 5.85
N LEU A 404 -17.94 -11.30 4.55
CA LEU A 404 -17.72 -10.16 3.65
C LEU A 404 -18.45 -8.90 4.15
N THR A 405 -19.73 -9.00 4.52
CA THR A 405 -20.50 -7.86 5.05
C THR A 405 -19.89 -7.34 6.34
N GLY A 406 -19.47 -8.21 7.26
CA GLY A 406 -18.77 -7.81 8.48
C GLY A 406 -17.49 -7.02 8.19
N MET A 407 -16.74 -7.45 7.18
CA MET A 407 -15.52 -6.80 6.71
C MET A 407 -15.80 -5.42 6.08
N VAL A 408 -16.82 -5.32 5.23
CA VAL A 408 -17.26 -4.04 4.62
C VAL A 408 -17.72 -3.04 5.69
N VAL A 409 -18.48 -3.48 6.69
CA VAL A 409 -18.92 -2.63 7.81
C VAL A 409 -17.71 -2.08 8.58
N VAL A 410 -16.69 -2.91 8.80
CA VAL A 410 -15.47 -2.53 9.49
C VAL A 410 -14.65 -1.53 8.68
N ILE A 411 -14.44 -1.79 7.38
CA ILE A 411 -13.77 -0.87 6.46
C ILE A 411 -14.49 0.48 6.44
N THR A 412 -15.82 0.46 6.31
CA THR A 412 -16.65 1.68 6.31
C THR A 412 -16.53 2.43 7.64
N GLY A 413 -16.52 1.72 8.77
CA GLY A 413 -16.35 2.33 10.09
C GLY A 413 -14.98 2.99 10.27
N LEU A 414 -13.90 2.34 9.82
CA LEU A 414 -12.55 2.90 9.82
C LEU A 414 -12.48 4.18 8.96
N LEU A 415 -12.98 4.12 7.73
CA LEU A 415 -13.01 5.25 6.81
C LEU A 415 -13.88 6.40 7.31
N SER A 416 -15.00 6.10 7.97
CA SER A 416 -15.87 7.12 8.57
C SER A 416 -15.13 7.91 9.66
N VAL A 417 -14.29 7.26 10.46
CA VAL A 417 -13.48 7.96 11.47
C VAL A 417 -12.41 8.83 10.81
N ALA A 418 -11.73 8.34 9.77
CA ALA A 418 -10.80 9.16 8.99
C ALA A 418 -11.49 10.39 8.38
N LEU A 419 -12.70 10.22 7.85
CA LEU A 419 -13.52 11.31 7.30
C LEU A 419 -13.84 12.36 8.36
N LEU A 420 -14.28 11.92 9.54
CA LEU A 420 -14.61 12.81 10.66
C LEU A 420 -13.40 13.61 11.12
N ILE A 421 -12.21 13.00 11.18
CA ILE A 421 -10.96 13.69 11.53
C ILE A 421 -10.60 14.72 10.46
N THR A 422 -10.79 14.37 9.19
CA THR A 422 -10.52 15.25 8.04
C THR A 422 -11.43 16.48 8.08
N ILE A 423 -12.74 16.29 8.26
CA ILE A 423 -13.72 17.39 8.39
C ILE A 423 -13.44 18.23 9.65
N ALA A 424 -13.11 17.58 10.78
CA ALA A 424 -12.75 18.30 12.00
C ALA A 424 -11.48 19.16 11.79
N SER A 425 -10.51 18.68 11.02
CA SER A 425 -9.29 19.43 10.71
C SER A 425 -9.58 20.69 9.86
N GLN A 426 -10.53 20.62 8.91
CA GLN A 426 -11.00 21.80 8.17
C GLN A 426 -11.62 22.83 9.11
N ALA A 427 -12.50 22.38 10.02
CA ALA A 427 -13.15 23.24 11.00
C ALA A 427 -12.14 23.92 11.94
N ILE A 428 -11.13 23.18 12.41
CA ILE A 428 -10.05 23.71 13.26
C ILE A 428 -9.23 24.78 12.52
N ARG A 429 -9.04 24.63 11.20
CA ARG A 429 -8.37 25.61 10.33
C ARG A 429 -9.26 26.80 9.92
N GLY A 430 -10.50 26.88 10.43
CA GLY A 430 -11.43 27.96 10.15
C GLY A 430 -12.18 27.85 8.82
N TYR A 431 -12.15 26.68 8.17
CA TYR A 431 -12.86 26.44 6.92
C TYR A 431 -14.13 25.61 7.18
N PHE A 432 -15.30 26.18 6.88
CA PHE A 432 -16.61 25.59 7.20
C PHE A 432 -17.44 25.20 5.97
N ASN A 433 -16.91 25.37 4.76
CA ASN A 433 -17.62 24.98 3.54
C ASN A 433 -17.41 23.48 3.27
N PHE A 434 -18.18 22.63 3.97
CA PHE A 434 -18.06 21.18 3.88
C PHE A 434 -18.91 20.61 2.75
N GLU A 435 -18.27 20.09 1.71
CA GLU A 435 -18.95 19.35 0.64
C GLU A 435 -19.12 17.88 1.03
N LEU A 436 -20.10 17.61 1.90
CA LEU A 436 -20.35 16.26 2.43
C LEU A 436 -20.69 15.24 1.33
N GLU A 437 -21.36 15.68 0.26
CA GLU A 437 -21.62 14.86 -0.91
C GLU A 437 -20.33 14.38 -1.56
N GLN A 438 -19.39 15.31 -1.78
CA GLN A 438 -18.11 15.01 -2.41
C GLN A 438 -17.27 14.04 -1.57
N TYR A 439 -17.24 14.26 -0.25
CA TYR A 439 -16.65 13.33 0.70
C TYR A 439 -17.26 11.92 0.60
N ALA A 440 -18.58 11.81 0.50
CA ALA A 440 -19.27 10.52 0.40
C ALA A 440 -18.99 9.82 -0.93
N VAL A 441 -19.15 10.51 -2.06
CA VAL A 441 -18.91 9.96 -3.41
C VAL A 441 -17.50 9.42 -3.49
N ARG A 442 -16.52 10.24 -3.12
CA ARG A 442 -15.11 9.87 -3.25
C ARG A 442 -14.69 8.77 -2.28
N THR A 443 -15.18 8.78 -1.04
CA THR A 443 -14.93 7.68 -0.09
C THR A 443 -15.54 6.36 -0.60
N VAL A 444 -16.71 6.40 -1.22
CA VAL A 444 -17.36 5.19 -1.73
C VAL A 444 -16.64 4.66 -2.96
N PHE A 445 -16.41 5.50 -3.97
CA PHE A 445 -15.82 5.11 -5.25
C PHE A 445 -14.33 4.82 -5.12
N ASP A 446 -13.52 5.69 -4.50
CA ASP A 446 -12.07 5.49 -4.48
C ASP A 446 -11.61 4.48 -3.42
N LEU A 447 -12.41 4.27 -2.36
CA LEU A 447 -11.97 3.47 -1.20
C LEU A 447 -12.87 2.25 -0.97
N ILE A 448 -14.14 2.44 -0.62
CA ILE A 448 -15.00 1.34 -0.14
C ILE A 448 -15.18 0.28 -1.24
N ILE A 449 -15.45 0.69 -2.48
CA ILE A 449 -15.67 -0.25 -3.60
C ILE A 449 -14.39 -1.06 -3.89
N PRO A 450 -13.22 -0.45 -4.16
CA PRO A 450 -11.96 -1.19 -4.38
C PRO A 450 -11.56 -2.08 -3.20
N LEU A 451 -11.70 -1.60 -1.96
CA LEU A 451 -11.38 -2.39 -0.76
C LEU A 451 -12.35 -3.58 -0.59
N THR A 452 -13.60 -3.45 -1.04
CA THR A 452 -14.57 -4.55 -1.05
C THR A 452 -14.19 -5.59 -2.11
N MET A 453 -13.78 -5.16 -3.31
CA MET A 453 -13.25 -6.05 -4.35
C MET A 453 -12.01 -6.80 -3.86
N LEU A 454 -11.08 -6.08 -3.23
CA LEU A 454 -9.90 -6.67 -2.61
C LEU A 454 -10.25 -7.65 -1.48
N SER A 455 -11.30 -7.36 -0.70
CA SER A 455 -11.81 -8.27 0.33
C SER A 455 -12.35 -9.58 -0.26
N MET A 456 -13.06 -9.51 -1.39
CA MET A 456 -13.55 -10.68 -2.11
C MET A 456 -12.39 -11.54 -2.63
N LEU A 457 -11.38 -10.91 -3.23
CA LEU A 457 -10.15 -11.58 -3.66
C LEU A 457 -9.41 -12.22 -2.48
N ALA A 458 -9.26 -11.50 -1.37
CA ALA A 458 -8.59 -11.99 -0.17
C ALA A 458 -9.30 -13.22 0.41
N ILE A 459 -10.63 -13.19 0.50
CA ILE A 459 -11.44 -14.32 0.93
C ILE A 459 -11.27 -15.50 -0.04
N PHE A 460 -11.31 -15.26 -1.36
CA PHE A 460 -11.09 -16.31 -2.35
C PHE A 460 -9.72 -17.00 -2.19
N LEU A 461 -8.63 -16.23 -2.05
CA LEU A 461 -7.29 -16.78 -1.88
C LEU A 461 -7.14 -17.55 -0.55
N GLN A 462 -7.76 -17.09 0.52
CA GLN A 462 -7.81 -17.81 1.80
C GLN A 462 -8.54 -19.16 1.68
N VAL A 463 -9.65 -19.18 0.95
CA VAL A 463 -10.42 -20.40 0.70
C VAL A 463 -9.68 -21.35 -0.24
N LEU A 464 -8.98 -20.82 -1.24
CA LEU A 464 -8.25 -21.60 -2.24
C LEU A 464 -7.06 -22.33 -1.62
N THR A 465 -6.22 -21.59 -0.88
CA THR A 465 -4.97 -22.11 -0.30
C THR A 465 -5.21 -23.07 0.87
N ASN A 466 -6.35 -22.97 1.55
CA ASN A 466 -6.70 -23.78 2.72
C ASN A 466 -5.62 -23.75 3.83
N ASN A 467 -4.87 -22.65 3.91
CA ASN A 467 -3.92 -22.36 4.96
C ASN A 467 -3.89 -20.84 5.19
N LYS A 468 -4.09 -20.40 6.43
CA LYS A 468 -4.13 -18.98 6.82
C LYS A 468 -2.98 -18.17 6.24
N TRP A 469 -1.77 -18.73 6.31
CA TRP A 469 -0.53 -18.03 6.01
C TRP A 469 -0.19 -18.06 4.53
N LEU A 470 -0.45 -19.18 3.84
CA LEU A 470 -0.38 -19.22 2.38
C LEU A 470 -1.39 -18.26 1.75
N GLY A 471 -2.58 -18.11 2.34
CA GLY A 471 -3.56 -17.13 1.89
C GLY A 471 -3.07 -15.68 2.03
N ILE A 472 -2.40 -15.35 3.15
CA ILE A 472 -1.78 -14.02 3.34
C ILE A 472 -0.68 -13.79 2.30
N ILE A 473 0.22 -14.77 2.12
CA ILE A 473 1.31 -14.69 1.13
C ILE A 473 0.75 -14.56 -0.28
N ALA A 474 -0.31 -15.30 -0.62
CA ALA A 474 -0.94 -15.23 -1.93
C ALA A 474 -1.52 -13.83 -2.21
N ILE A 475 -2.17 -13.20 -1.24
CA ILE A 475 -2.69 -11.83 -1.41
C ILE A 475 -1.54 -10.85 -1.61
N GLY A 476 -0.49 -10.94 -0.79
CA GLY A 476 0.70 -10.10 -0.93
C GLY A 476 1.40 -10.30 -2.28
N ALA A 477 1.52 -11.55 -2.75
CA ALA A 477 2.10 -11.87 -4.05
C ALA A 477 1.26 -11.32 -5.20
N VAL A 478 -0.07 -11.43 -5.15
CA VAL A 478 -0.95 -10.84 -6.19
C VAL A 478 -0.78 -9.33 -6.21
N PHE A 479 -0.84 -8.66 -5.05
CA PHE A 479 -0.63 -7.21 -4.97
C PHE A 479 0.71 -6.80 -5.59
N ILE A 480 1.77 -7.56 -5.34
CA ILE A 480 3.12 -7.22 -5.82
C ILE A 480 3.29 -7.51 -7.31
N ILE A 481 2.73 -8.62 -7.79
CA ILE A 481 2.73 -8.91 -9.23
C ILE A 481 1.98 -7.80 -9.98
N THR A 482 0.78 -7.44 -9.51
CA THR A 482 -0.06 -6.45 -10.19
C THR A 482 0.50 -5.03 -10.10
N ALA A 483 1.07 -4.64 -8.97
CA ALA A 483 1.55 -3.28 -8.75
C ALA A 483 3.01 -3.05 -9.19
N PHE A 484 3.82 -4.10 -9.39
CA PHE A 484 5.25 -3.93 -9.66
C PHE A 484 5.76 -4.75 -10.84
N VAL A 485 5.26 -5.96 -11.08
CA VAL A 485 5.87 -6.87 -12.07
C VAL A 485 5.24 -6.69 -13.44
N LEU A 486 3.91 -6.57 -13.53
CA LEU A 486 3.18 -6.58 -14.80
C LEU A 486 3.59 -5.41 -15.71
N ASP A 487 3.75 -4.21 -15.17
CA ASP A 487 4.13 -3.04 -15.97
C ASP A 487 5.52 -3.19 -16.63
N ASN A 488 6.51 -3.62 -15.84
CA ASN A 488 7.89 -3.82 -16.27
C ASN A 488 8.06 -4.91 -17.35
N ILE A 489 7.08 -5.82 -17.50
CA ILE A 489 7.09 -6.84 -18.57
C ILE A 489 6.19 -6.47 -19.76
N GLY A 490 5.73 -5.22 -19.84
CA GLY A 490 4.88 -4.70 -20.93
C GLY A 490 3.38 -4.94 -20.75
N LEU A 491 2.94 -5.42 -19.59
CA LEU A 491 1.53 -5.60 -19.23
C LEU A 491 1.00 -4.39 -18.43
N SER A 492 1.18 -3.19 -18.99
CA SER A 492 0.83 -1.89 -18.39
C SER A 492 -0.67 -1.55 -18.38
N HIS A 493 -1.52 -2.38 -19.01
CA HIS A 493 -2.93 -2.05 -19.16
C HIS A 493 -3.66 -2.21 -17.82
N ASN A 494 -4.52 -1.25 -17.47
CA ASN A 494 -5.33 -1.27 -16.25
C ASN A 494 -6.27 -2.49 -16.16
N LEU A 495 -6.51 -3.22 -17.27
CA LEU A 495 -7.25 -4.48 -17.28
C LEU A 495 -6.48 -5.64 -16.62
N TYR A 496 -5.16 -5.52 -16.44
CA TYR A 496 -4.33 -6.52 -15.76
C TYR A 496 -4.04 -6.15 -14.29
N GLN A 497 -4.19 -4.89 -13.92
CA GLN A 497 -3.83 -4.37 -12.62
C GLN A 497 -5.05 -4.37 -11.68
N PHE A 498 -5.25 -5.42 -10.89
CA PHE A 498 -6.36 -5.50 -9.95
C PHE A 498 -6.09 -4.70 -8.66
N PRO A 499 -7.05 -3.90 -8.12
CA PRO A 499 -8.26 -3.36 -8.73
C PRO A 499 -8.03 -1.89 -9.17
N PHE A 500 -6.92 -1.62 -9.87
CA PHE A 500 -6.57 -0.28 -10.33
C PHE A 500 -7.58 0.22 -11.37
N VAL A 501 -7.78 1.53 -11.33
CA VAL A 501 -8.64 2.29 -12.23
C VAL A 501 -7.85 3.48 -12.75
N THR A 502 -8.26 4.04 -13.89
CA THR A 502 -7.64 5.27 -14.39
C THR A 502 -7.88 6.44 -13.42
N ASN A 503 -6.91 7.34 -13.31
CA ASN A 503 -6.99 8.50 -12.43
C ASN A 503 -8.26 9.32 -12.72
N THR A 504 -8.98 9.67 -11.66
CA THR A 504 -10.24 10.41 -11.71
C THR A 504 -10.06 11.74 -10.99
N PRO A 505 -9.37 12.72 -11.62
CA PRO A 505 -9.13 14.01 -10.99
C PRO A 505 -10.48 14.70 -10.73
N TYR A 506 -10.56 15.33 -9.57
CA TYR A 506 -11.67 16.20 -9.21
C TYR A 506 -11.11 17.59 -8.97
N SER A 507 -11.77 18.60 -9.55
CA SER A 507 -11.48 20.01 -9.31
C SER A 507 -12.75 20.71 -8.87
N ASP A 508 -12.65 21.62 -7.90
CA ASP A 508 -13.80 22.42 -7.45
C ASP A 508 -14.39 23.28 -8.60
N MET A 509 -13.62 23.54 -9.68
CA MET A 509 -14.06 24.29 -10.86
C MET A 509 -14.76 23.44 -11.93
N ASN A 510 -14.43 22.16 -12.04
CA ASN A 510 -14.91 21.28 -13.13
C ASN A 510 -15.72 20.07 -12.63
N GLY A 511 -15.75 19.85 -11.31
CA GLY A 511 -16.21 18.60 -10.73
C GLY A 511 -15.37 17.41 -11.21
N TYR A 512 -16.04 16.28 -11.46
CA TYR A 512 -15.42 15.07 -12.00
C TYR A 512 -15.38 15.01 -13.54
N GLY A 513 -16.11 15.90 -14.23
CA GLY A 513 -16.27 15.87 -15.69
C GLY A 513 -16.55 14.46 -16.24
N HIS A 514 -15.82 14.12 -17.31
CA HIS A 514 -15.91 12.83 -17.99
C HIS A 514 -15.16 11.68 -17.29
N PHE A 515 -14.37 11.96 -16.24
CA PHE A 515 -13.51 10.96 -15.60
C PHE A 515 -14.30 9.93 -14.77
N MET A 516 -15.38 10.36 -14.10
CA MET A 516 -16.19 9.47 -13.26
C MET A 516 -16.82 8.32 -14.04
N GLY A 517 -17.25 8.59 -15.28
CA GLY A 517 -17.80 7.57 -16.16
C GLY A 517 -16.78 6.50 -16.54
N ILE A 518 -15.52 6.91 -16.75
CA ILE A 518 -14.39 6.01 -17.02
C ILE A 518 -14.16 5.11 -15.81
N GLN A 519 -14.07 5.68 -14.61
CA GLN A 519 -13.90 4.94 -13.36
C GLN A 519 -15.01 3.90 -13.14
N ALA A 520 -16.26 4.28 -13.42
CA ALA A 520 -17.41 3.39 -13.28
C ALA A 520 -17.31 2.15 -14.19
N TRP A 521 -16.79 2.26 -15.42
CA TRP A 521 -16.55 1.11 -16.29
C TRP A 521 -15.50 0.15 -15.71
N TYR A 522 -14.40 0.67 -15.18
CA TYR A 522 -13.39 -0.16 -14.52
C TYR A 522 -13.93 -0.83 -13.25
N HIS A 523 -14.74 -0.13 -12.45
CA HIS A 523 -15.43 -0.74 -11.30
C HIS A 523 -16.43 -1.80 -11.73
N LEU A 524 -17.12 -1.62 -12.85
CA LEU A 524 -18.03 -2.64 -13.37
C LEU A 524 -17.28 -3.89 -13.82
N TYR A 525 -16.15 -3.70 -14.54
CA TYR A 525 -15.25 -4.77 -14.95
C TYR A 525 -14.72 -5.56 -13.75
N TRP A 526 -14.02 -4.89 -12.83
CA TRP A 526 -13.43 -5.54 -11.66
C TRP A 526 -14.47 -6.03 -10.66
N GLY A 527 -15.64 -5.39 -10.62
CA GLY A 527 -16.79 -5.84 -9.83
C GLY A 527 -17.33 -7.18 -10.34
N GLY A 528 -17.47 -7.35 -11.66
CA GLY A 528 -17.83 -8.62 -12.29
C GLY A 528 -16.83 -9.72 -11.94
N VAL A 529 -15.52 -9.45 -12.09
CA VAL A 529 -14.44 -10.38 -11.71
C VAL A 529 -14.50 -10.73 -10.23
N SER A 530 -14.67 -9.74 -9.35
CA SER A 530 -14.69 -9.94 -7.89
C SER A 530 -15.88 -10.78 -7.44
N ILE A 531 -17.07 -10.52 -8.00
CA ILE A 531 -18.28 -11.32 -7.73
C ILE A 531 -18.07 -12.76 -8.21
N PHE A 532 -17.51 -12.96 -9.40
CA PHE A 532 -17.20 -14.29 -9.92
C PHE A 532 -16.25 -15.05 -8.97
N LEU A 533 -15.14 -14.43 -8.55
CA LEU A 533 -14.20 -15.02 -7.60
C LEU A 533 -14.85 -15.32 -6.24
N PHE A 534 -15.74 -14.45 -5.78
CA PHE A 534 -16.46 -14.67 -4.52
C PHE A 534 -17.46 -15.83 -4.62
N VAL A 535 -18.16 -15.99 -5.75
CA VAL A 535 -19.01 -17.16 -6.00
C VAL A 535 -18.16 -18.42 -6.03
N LEU A 536 -17.01 -18.42 -6.71
CA LEU A 536 -16.08 -19.55 -6.69
C LEU A 536 -15.61 -19.87 -5.27
N ALA A 537 -15.31 -18.86 -4.45
CA ALA A 537 -14.96 -19.06 -3.04
C ALA A 537 -16.11 -19.72 -2.27
N SER A 538 -17.36 -19.33 -2.52
CA SER A 538 -18.53 -19.91 -1.85
C SER A 538 -18.76 -21.39 -2.21
N VAL A 539 -18.50 -21.76 -3.47
CA VAL A 539 -18.67 -23.13 -3.99
C VAL A 539 -17.50 -24.01 -3.55
N LEU A 540 -16.28 -23.48 -3.55
CA LEU A 540 -15.10 -24.20 -3.10
C LEU A 540 -15.06 -24.36 -1.58
N TRP A 541 -15.78 -23.55 -0.80
CA TRP A 541 -15.71 -23.53 0.67
C TRP A 541 -15.76 -24.95 1.29
N ASN A 542 -14.76 -25.27 2.12
CA ASN A 542 -14.70 -26.53 2.84
C ASN A 542 -15.71 -26.53 3.98
N ARG A 543 -16.75 -27.37 3.89
CA ARG A 543 -17.69 -27.65 4.98
C ARG A 543 -17.29 -28.97 5.65
N GLY A 544 -16.95 -28.91 6.94
CA GLY A 544 -16.37 -30.03 7.69
C GLY A 544 -14.88 -30.20 7.45
N ALA A 545 -14.43 -31.44 7.29
CA ALA A 545 -13.00 -31.77 7.17
C ALA A 545 -12.33 -31.10 5.96
N LEU A 546 -11.07 -30.71 6.16
CA LEU A 546 -10.25 -30.09 5.13
C LEU A 546 -9.98 -31.05 3.97
N MET A 547 -10.47 -30.73 2.78
CA MET A 547 -10.19 -31.50 1.57
C MET A 547 -9.07 -30.84 0.74
N PRO A 548 -8.18 -31.64 0.11
CA PRO A 548 -7.20 -31.13 -0.84
C PRO A 548 -7.85 -30.40 -2.01
N ILE A 549 -7.17 -29.37 -2.55
CA ILE A 549 -7.71 -28.53 -3.61
C ILE A 549 -8.11 -29.31 -4.88
N ARG A 550 -7.33 -30.33 -5.25
CA ARG A 550 -7.64 -31.18 -6.43
C ARG A 550 -9.01 -31.85 -6.33
N GLN A 551 -9.39 -32.32 -5.14
CA GLN A 551 -10.68 -32.96 -4.92
C GLN A 551 -11.84 -31.96 -4.96
N ARG A 552 -11.61 -30.73 -4.45
CA ARG A 552 -12.59 -29.64 -4.49
C ARG A 552 -12.84 -29.17 -5.91
N LEU A 553 -11.76 -29.00 -6.69
CA LEU A 553 -11.83 -28.64 -8.11
C LEU A 553 -12.54 -29.72 -8.94
N ALA A 554 -12.30 -31.01 -8.66
CA ALA A 554 -13.02 -32.09 -9.35
C ALA A 554 -14.53 -32.11 -9.07
N ARG A 555 -14.96 -31.56 -7.93
CA ARG A 555 -16.38 -31.47 -7.53
C ARG A 555 -17.06 -30.16 -7.93
N LEU A 556 -16.32 -29.18 -8.48
CA LEU A 556 -16.85 -27.86 -8.87
C LEU A 556 -18.14 -27.96 -9.71
N PRO A 557 -18.19 -28.75 -10.80
CA PRO A 557 -19.38 -28.79 -11.66
C PRO A 557 -20.64 -29.25 -10.93
N GLN A 558 -20.49 -30.15 -9.96
CA GLN A 558 -21.59 -30.71 -9.16
C GLN A 558 -21.96 -29.80 -7.98
N ALA A 559 -21.08 -28.90 -7.57
CA ALA A 559 -21.27 -28.01 -6.43
C ALA A 559 -22.01 -26.71 -6.81
N PHE A 560 -22.11 -26.38 -8.10
CA PHE A 560 -22.92 -25.27 -8.58
C PHE A 560 -24.42 -25.58 -8.49
N THR A 561 -25.15 -24.67 -7.85
CA THR A 561 -26.61 -24.59 -7.97
C THR A 561 -27.01 -23.71 -9.15
N PRO A 562 -28.22 -23.83 -9.72
CA PRO A 562 -28.67 -22.96 -10.81
C PRO A 562 -28.53 -21.46 -10.49
N ALA A 563 -28.77 -21.07 -9.23
CA ALA A 563 -28.62 -19.69 -8.77
C ALA A 563 -27.16 -19.24 -8.73
N THR A 564 -26.25 -20.06 -8.21
CA THR A 564 -24.80 -19.72 -8.16
C THR A 564 -24.16 -19.76 -9.54
N ALA A 565 -24.56 -20.70 -10.40
CA ALA A 565 -24.15 -20.76 -11.79
C ALA A 565 -24.64 -19.52 -12.57
N GLY A 566 -25.91 -19.13 -12.38
CA GLY A 566 -26.46 -17.92 -12.99
C GLY A 566 -25.73 -16.65 -12.55
N LEU A 567 -25.46 -16.51 -11.24
CA LEU A 567 -24.70 -15.36 -10.73
C LEU A 567 -23.26 -15.33 -11.27
N ALA A 568 -22.56 -16.48 -11.27
CA ALA A 568 -21.22 -16.58 -11.85
C ALA A 568 -21.22 -16.24 -13.35
N GLY A 569 -22.16 -16.79 -14.12
CA GLY A 569 -22.31 -16.52 -15.55
C GLY A 569 -22.59 -15.05 -15.84
N THR A 570 -23.55 -14.43 -15.15
CA THR A 570 -23.86 -13.00 -15.31
C THR A 570 -22.67 -12.13 -14.92
N SER A 571 -21.98 -12.43 -13.81
CA SER A 571 -20.80 -11.65 -13.39
C SER A 571 -19.66 -11.72 -14.40
N LEU A 572 -19.45 -12.89 -15.03
CA LEU A 572 -18.46 -13.07 -16.08
C LEU A 572 -18.86 -12.34 -17.37
N LEU A 573 -20.14 -12.39 -17.76
CA LEU A 573 -20.65 -11.63 -18.90
C LEU A 573 -20.51 -10.12 -18.71
N ILE A 574 -20.75 -9.61 -17.50
CA ILE A 574 -20.52 -8.21 -17.15
C ILE A 574 -19.03 -7.87 -17.28
N ALA A 575 -18.14 -8.70 -16.74
CA ALA A 575 -16.70 -8.49 -16.85
C ALA A 575 -16.23 -8.51 -18.32
N ILE A 576 -16.69 -9.46 -19.13
CA ILE A 576 -16.33 -9.54 -20.55
C ILE A 576 -16.88 -8.33 -21.33
N GLY A 577 -18.13 -7.94 -21.07
CA GLY A 577 -18.76 -6.80 -21.74
C GLY A 577 -18.10 -5.46 -21.38
N ALA A 578 -17.89 -5.20 -20.09
CA ALA A 578 -17.20 -3.99 -19.62
C ALA A 578 -15.72 -3.99 -20.05
N GLY A 579 -15.04 -5.13 -19.98
CA GLY A 579 -13.66 -5.28 -20.43
C GLY A 579 -13.50 -5.07 -21.93
N GLY A 580 -14.43 -5.59 -22.73
CA GLY A 580 -14.47 -5.35 -24.18
C GLY A 580 -14.73 -3.88 -24.52
N TRP A 581 -15.60 -3.20 -23.78
CA TRP A 581 -15.82 -1.76 -23.93
C TRP A 581 -14.58 -0.94 -23.57
N ILE A 582 -13.91 -1.27 -22.46
CA ILE A 582 -12.65 -0.64 -22.06
C ILE A 582 -11.58 -0.87 -23.13
N PHE A 583 -11.40 -2.11 -23.60
CA PHE A 583 -10.43 -2.44 -24.64
C PHE A 583 -10.71 -1.69 -25.95
N TYR A 584 -11.97 -1.60 -26.36
CA TYR A 584 -12.37 -0.83 -27.53
C TYR A 584 -12.01 0.66 -27.39
N ASN A 585 -12.29 1.28 -26.25
CA ASN A 585 -11.95 2.68 -26.02
C ASN A 585 -10.44 2.91 -25.97
N THR A 586 -9.73 2.06 -25.24
CA THR A 586 -8.31 2.28 -24.92
C THR A 586 -7.35 1.83 -26.02
N THR A 587 -7.72 0.83 -26.84
CA THR A 587 -6.83 0.19 -27.84
C THR A 587 -7.34 0.31 -29.27
N VAL A 588 -8.65 0.46 -29.50
CA VAL A 588 -9.22 0.56 -30.86
C VAL A 588 -9.52 2.01 -31.24
N LEU A 589 -10.10 2.80 -30.32
CA LEU A 589 -10.35 4.23 -30.52
C LEU A 589 -9.13 5.10 -30.21
N ASN A 590 -8.21 4.60 -29.38
CA ASN A 590 -6.99 5.29 -29.00
C ASN A 590 -5.82 4.33 -29.15
N ASP A 591 -4.63 4.88 -29.42
CA ASP A 591 -3.40 4.11 -29.46
C ASP A 591 -2.91 3.81 -28.05
N TYR A 592 -2.96 2.52 -27.68
CA TYR A 592 -2.39 2.04 -26.43
C TYR A 592 -0.92 1.68 -26.64
N THR A 593 -0.05 2.50 -26.07
CA THR A 593 1.39 2.23 -26.00
C THR A 593 1.74 1.83 -24.57
N PRO A 594 2.25 0.61 -24.31
CA PRO A 594 2.77 0.23 -23.00
C PRO A 594 3.87 1.18 -22.53
N ASN A 595 4.05 1.37 -21.22
CA ASN A 595 5.04 2.31 -20.69
C ASN A 595 6.46 1.97 -21.16
N THR A 596 6.82 0.69 -21.16
CA THR A 596 8.11 0.18 -21.63
C THR A 596 8.35 0.46 -23.11
N GLU A 597 7.30 0.48 -23.92
CA GLU A 597 7.37 0.81 -25.34
C GLU A 597 7.50 2.32 -25.55
N ALA A 598 6.76 3.13 -24.76
CA ALA A 598 6.87 4.58 -24.81
C ALA A 598 8.29 5.05 -24.44
N GLU A 599 8.89 4.47 -23.40
CA GLU A 599 10.29 4.70 -23.01
C GLU A 599 11.27 4.28 -24.11
N ARG A 600 11.02 3.12 -24.75
CA ARG A 600 11.85 2.63 -25.85
C ARG A 600 11.81 3.57 -27.05
N LEU A 601 10.64 4.07 -27.41
CA LEU A 601 10.45 5.02 -28.51
C LEU A 601 11.09 6.37 -28.20
N GLN A 602 10.93 6.88 -26.97
CA GLN A 602 11.61 8.11 -26.53
C GLN A 602 13.14 7.97 -26.60
N ALA A 603 13.69 6.86 -26.11
CA ALA A 603 15.12 6.60 -26.18
C ALA A 603 15.63 6.40 -27.63
N ALA A 604 14.82 5.83 -28.51
CA ALA A 604 15.15 5.70 -29.93
C ALA A 604 15.19 7.06 -30.62
N PHE A 605 14.17 7.90 -30.38
CA PHE A 605 14.10 9.27 -30.88
C PHE A 605 15.33 10.08 -30.45
N GLU A 606 15.69 10.02 -29.17
CA GLU A 606 16.88 10.69 -28.68
C GLU A 606 18.15 10.19 -29.36
N ARG A 607 18.34 8.88 -29.54
CA ARG A 607 19.55 8.35 -30.19
C ARG A 607 19.65 8.70 -31.67
N GLU A 608 18.53 8.76 -32.37
CA GLU A 608 18.50 9.02 -33.81
C GLU A 608 18.67 10.51 -34.12
N TRP A 609 18.02 11.38 -33.34
CA TRP A 609 17.92 12.80 -33.65
C TRP A 609 18.83 13.70 -32.83
N ARG A 610 19.39 13.25 -31.70
CA ARG A 610 20.24 14.08 -30.84
C ARG A 610 21.41 14.70 -31.61
N ASP A 611 22.20 13.90 -32.30
CA ASP A 611 23.38 14.40 -33.04
C ASP A 611 23.01 15.39 -34.16
N GLN A 612 21.78 15.31 -34.68
CA GLN A 612 21.31 16.18 -35.75
C GLN A 612 20.69 17.46 -35.21
N LEU A 613 19.96 17.42 -34.09
CA LEU A 613 19.16 18.53 -33.58
C LEU A 613 19.84 19.30 -32.44
N GLU A 614 20.71 18.65 -31.66
CA GLU A 614 21.34 19.25 -30.49
C GLU A 614 22.26 20.42 -30.90
N GLY A 615 21.93 21.62 -30.41
CA GLY A 615 22.71 22.83 -30.67
C GLY A 615 22.52 23.44 -32.07
N LEU A 616 21.59 22.94 -32.89
CA LEU A 616 21.28 23.57 -34.18
C LEU A 616 20.72 24.99 -33.98
N PRO A 617 21.15 25.97 -34.81
CA PRO A 617 20.52 27.28 -34.83
C PRO A 617 19.08 27.13 -35.36
N GLN A 618 18.10 27.53 -34.56
CA GLN A 618 16.68 27.56 -34.92
C GLN A 618 16.13 28.98 -34.72
N PRO A 619 15.16 29.41 -35.54
CA PRO A 619 14.58 30.74 -35.40
C PRO A 619 13.75 30.82 -34.11
N THR A 620 13.65 32.03 -33.57
CA THR A 620 12.87 32.28 -32.35
C THR A 620 11.49 32.77 -32.72
N ILE A 621 10.46 32.29 -32.01
CA ILE A 621 9.09 32.78 -32.15
C ILE A 621 9.02 34.18 -31.52
N THR A 622 8.70 35.20 -32.33
CA THR A 622 8.65 36.60 -31.91
C THR A 622 7.24 37.15 -31.76
N ALA A 623 6.29 36.63 -32.54
CA ALA A 623 4.88 36.92 -32.39
C ALA A 623 4.06 35.66 -32.64
N VAL A 624 2.89 35.60 -31.99
CA VAL A 624 1.98 34.48 -32.06
C VAL A 624 0.57 35.03 -32.25
N ASP A 625 -0.10 34.58 -33.30
CA ASP A 625 -1.52 34.84 -33.54
C ASP A 625 -2.21 33.51 -33.83
N PHE A 626 -3.22 33.16 -33.06
CA PHE A 626 -3.98 31.93 -33.27
C PHE A 626 -5.46 32.11 -32.94
N ASN A 627 -6.28 31.36 -33.66
CA ASN A 627 -7.69 31.19 -33.40
C ASN A 627 -7.93 29.77 -32.85
N VAL A 628 -8.44 29.70 -31.63
CA VAL A 628 -8.76 28.42 -30.98
C VAL A 628 -10.28 28.19 -31.03
N GLY A 629 -10.69 27.10 -31.67
CA GLY A 629 -12.03 26.56 -31.61
C GLY A 629 -12.11 25.49 -30.53
N ILE A 630 -12.74 25.78 -29.39
CA ILE A 630 -12.92 24.82 -28.29
C ILE A 630 -14.31 24.20 -28.40
N PHE A 631 -14.38 22.86 -28.37
CA PHE A 631 -15.63 22.10 -28.45
C PHE A 631 -15.77 21.19 -27.22
N PRO A 632 -16.28 21.71 -26.08
CA PRO A 632 -16.31 21.02 -24.79
C PRO A 632 -16.97 19.65 -24.82
N ARG A 633 -18.15 19.55 -25.46
CA ARG A 633 -18.95 18.31 -25.50
C ARG A 633 -18.25 17.17 -26.24
N ASP A 634 -17.41 17.51 -27.22
CA ASP A 634 -16.66 16.55 -28.03
C ASP A 634 -15.26 16.31 -27.44
N ARG A 635 -14.88 17.05 -26.38
CA ARG A 635 -13.52 17.10 -25.80
C ARG A 635 -12.45 17.26 -26.88
N ARG A 636 -12.71 18.15 -27.84
CA ARG A 636 -11.78 18.47 -28.93
C ARG A 636 -11.53 19.96 -28.98
N TYR A 637 -10.37 20.32 -29.49
CA TYR A 637 -10.08 21.70 -29.88
C TYR A 637 -9.34 21.72 -31.21
N THR A 638 -9.48 22.83 -31.92
CA THR A 638 -8.77 23.11 -33.17
C THR A 638 -8.03 24.42 -33.02
N VAL A 639 -6.78 24.48 -33.46
CA VAL A 639 -5.95 25.68 -33.43
C VAL A 639 -5.49 25.95 -34.84
N ALA A 640 -5.92 27.09 -35.39
CA ALA A 640 -5.41 27.59 -36.66
C ALA A 640 -4.73 28.94 -36.39
N GLY A 641 -3.47 29.07 -36.76
CA GLY A 641 -2.68 30.25 -36.41
C GLY A 641 -1.39 30.39 -37.20
N THR A 642 -0.68 31.45 -36.87
CA THR A 642 0.59 31.83 -37.45
C THR A 642 1.58 32.22 -36.35
N TYR A 643 2.82 31.72 -36.47
CA TYR A 643 3.97 32.21 -35.71
C TYR A 643 4.84 33.09 -36.61
N GLU A 644 5.17 34.29 -36.14
CA GLU A 644 6.23 35.11 -36.76
C GLU A 644 7.56 34.63 -36.19
N ILE A 645 8.34 33.93 -37.00
CA ILE A 645 9.64 33.40 -36.64
C ILE A 645 10.72 34.36 -37.13
N GLU A 646 11.72 34.66 -36.29
CA GLU A 646 12.86 35.52 -36.61
C GLU A 646 14.17 34.77 -36.39
N ASN A 647 15.09 34.86 -37.35
CA ASN A 647 16.43 34.33 -37.18
C ASN A 647 17.26 35.29 -36.32
N GLN A 648 17.20 35.13 -35.01
CA GLN A 648 18.02 35.88 -34.07
C GLN A 648 19.42 35.26 -33.87
N THR A 649 19.75 34.23 -34.66
CA THR A 649 21.07 33.61 -34.63
C THR A 649 22.04 34.39 -35.52
N GLY A 650 23.35 34.22 -35.30
CA GLY A 650 24.39 34.87 -36.10
C GLY A 650 24.69 34.16 -37.44
N THR A 651 23.93 33.12 -37.78
CA THR A 651 24.19 32.24 -38.93
C THR A 651 22.92 32.03 -39.75
N ASP A 652 23.08 31.73 -41.04
CA ASP A 652 21.96 31.40 -41.92
C ASP A 652 21.31 30.07 -41.51
N ILE A 653 19.98 30.02 -41.51
CA ILE A 653 19.21 28.82 -41.17
C ILE A 653 18.63 28.20 -42.44
N PRO A 654 19.16 27.06 -42.92
CA PRO A 654 18.64 26.40 -44.13
C PRO A 654 17.43 25.51 -43.86
N VAL A 655 17.26 25.01 -42.63
CA VAL A 655 16.18 24.09 -42.26
C VAL A 655 15.56 24.52 -40.94
N VAL A 656 14.24 24.64 -40.91
CA VAL A 656 13.47 24.88 -39.68
C VAL A 656 12.82 23.57 -39.25
N TRP A 657 13.05 23.17 -38.01
CA TRP A 657 12.51 21.95 -37.43
C TRP A 657 11.31 22.27 -36.54
N VAL A 658 10.22 21.52 -36.70
CA VAL A 658 9.01 21.67 -35.90
C VAL A 658 8.54 20.30 -35.43
N SER A 659 8.32 20.14 -34.13
CA SER A 659 7.70 18.95 -33.55
C SER A 659 6.35 19.31 -32.95
N TYR A 660 5.33 18.52 -33.26
CA TYR A 660 3.98 18.68 -32.73
C TYR A 660 3.63 17.62 -31.67
N GLY A 661 4.61 16.82 -31.23
CA GLY A 661 4.41 15.76 -30.25
C GLY A 661 3.41 14.72 -30.76
N THR A 662 2.23 14.64 -30.14
CA THR A 662 1.17 13.66 -30.49
C THR A 662 -0.06 14.30 -31.15
N ASP A 663 -0.02 15.58 -31.48
CA ASP A 663 -1.18 16.30 -31.99
C ASP A 663 -1.39 16.03 -33.49
N GLU A 664 -2.65 16.04 -33.94
CA GLU A 664 -3.01 15.79 -35.33
C GLU A 664 -2.86 17.09 -36.15
N ILE A 665 -2.06 17.04 -37.21
CA ILE A 665 -1.77 18.22 -38.06
C ILE A 665 -2.62 18.14 -39.31
N ASN A 666 -3.48 19.14 -39.50
CA ASN A 666 -4.30 19.27 -40.70
C ASN A 666 -3.53 19.95 -41.84
N ALA A 667 -2.77 21.00 -41.50
CA ALA A 667 -1.97 21.76 -42.44
C ALA A 667 -0.82 22.48 -41.74
N GLN A 668 0.29 22.69 -42.46
CA GLN A 668 1.39 23.52 -42.03
C GLN A 668 2.18 24.05 -43.23
N ASP A 669 2.67 25.27 -43.14
CA ASP A 669 3.56 25.87 -44.14
C ASP A 669 4.44 26.98 -43.55
N ILE A 670 5.62 27.19 -44.14
CA ILE A 670 6.43 28.40 -43.90
C ILE A 670 6.45 29.20 -45.20
N ASP A 671 5.78 30.36 -45.20
CA ASP A 671 5.60 31.21 -46.39
C ASP A 671 5.18 30.42 -47.65
N GLY A 672 4.30 29.40 -47.48
CA GLY A 672 3.82 28.52 -48.54
C GLY A 672 4.70 27.31 -48.86
N GLN A 673 5.84 27.12 -48.19
CA GLN A 673 6.67 25.90 -48.28
C GLN A 673 6.17 24.82 -47.31
N THR A 674 5.95 23.61 -47.83
CA THR A 674 5.52 22.46 -47.04
C THR A 674 6.70 21.76 -46.36
N ALA A 675 6.48 21.20 -45.18
CA ALA A 675 7.50 20.40 -44.50
C ALA A 675 7.53 18.94 -44.98
N GLU A 676 8.69 18.31 -44.84
CA GLU A 676 8.85 16.86 -44.95
C GLU A 676 8.74 16.22 -43.55
N LEU A 677 7.91 15.19 -43.41
CA LEU A 677 7.84 14.39 -42.19
C LEU A 677 9.12 13.58 -42.06
N ARG A 678 9.79 13.73 -40.92
CA ARG A 678 11.09 13.11 -40.62
C ARG A 678 10.96 12.01 -39.58
N ASP A 679 10.06 12.16 -38.60
CA ASP A 679 9.81 11.15 -37.57
C ASP A 679 8.32 11.09 -37.21
N ASP A 680 7.72 9.91 -37.38
CA ASP A 680 6.31 9.66 -37.10
C ASP A 680 5.99 9.68 -35.59
N TYR A 681 6.92 9.26 -34.74
CA TYR A 681 6.70 9.12 -33.29
C TYR A 681 6.60 10.49 -32.60
N ALA A 682 7.50 11.41 -32.95
CA ALA A 682 7.52 12.76 -32.38
C ALA A 682 6.75 13.79 -33.22
N ASN A 683 6.10 13.37 -34.31
CA ASN A 683 5.56 14.26 -35.35
C ASN A 683 6.60 15.35 -35.71
N LEU A 684 7.81 14.92 -36.04
CA LEU A 684 8.94 15.81 -36.34
C LEU A 684 8.97 16.13 -37.83
N TYR A 685 8.95 17.41 -38.15
CA TYR A 685 8.94 17.93 -39.51
C TYR A 685 10.15 18.81 -39.77
N ALA A 686 10.69 18.72 -40.99
CA ALA A 686 11.75 19.59 -41.50
C ALA A 686 11.21 20.45 -42.64
N PHE A 687 11.33 21.77 -42.48
CA PHE A 687 11.11 22.74 -43.54
C PHE A 687 12.44 23.09 -44.18
N GLU A 688 12.75 22.46 -45.32
CA GLU A 688 13.93 22.81 -46.11
C GLU A 688 13.66 24.09 -46.91
N LEU A 689 14.31 25.18 -46.50
CA LEU A 689 14.04 26.50 -47.06
C LEU A 689 14.79 26.70 -48.38
N ASP A 690 14.05 26.98 -49.47
CA ASP A 690 14.65 27.29 -50.80
C ASP A 690 15.75 28.36 -50.72
N ARG A 691 15.54 29.34 -49.82
CA ARG A 691 16.55 30.32 -49.43
C ARG A 691 16.78 30.21 -47.92
N PRO A 692 18.02 29.96 -47.47
CA PRO A 692 18.34 29.99 -46.05
C PRO A 692 17.94 31.33 -45.42
N MET A 693 17.27 31.26 -44.28
CA MET A 693 16.79 32.42 -43.52
C MET A 693 17.99 33.16 -42.94
N GLN A 694 18.19 34.42 -43.37
CA GLN A 694 19.35 35.24 -42.98
C GLN A 694 19.20 35.79 -41.55
N PRO A 695 20.29 36.15 -40.85
CA PRO A 695 20.20 36.83 -39.57
C PRO A 695 19.31 38.08 -39.62
N GLY A 696 18.33 38.17 -38.72
CA GLY A 696 17.31 39.21 -38.64
C GLY A 696 16.16 39.09 -39.66
N GLU A 697 16.19 38.09 -40.55
CA GLU A 697 15.06 37.79 -41.44
C GLU A 697 13.88 37.25 -40.63
N ARG A 698 12.65 37.57 -41.09
CA ARG A 698 11.41 37.09 -40.50
C ARG A 698 10.58 36.34 -41.53
N ARG A 699 9.92 35.28 -41.08
CA ARG A 699 9.03 34.44 -41.88
C ARG A 699 7.78 34.07 -41.09
N THR A 700 6.75 33.63 -41.79
CA THR A 700 5.49 33.22 -41.17
C THR A 700 5.35 31.71 -41.23
N LEU A 701 5.28 31.06 -40.08
CA LEU A 701 4.90 29.64 -39.95
C LEU A 701 3.40 29.56 -39.69
N SER A 702 2.63 29.08 -40.66
CA SER A 702 1.20 28.83 -40.54
C SER A 702 0.96 27.38 -40.13
N PHE A 703 -0.01 27.13 -39.26
CA PHE A 703 -0.38 25.78 -38.84
C PHE A 703 -1.89 25.67 -38.56
N ASP A 704 -2.44 24.49 -38.82
CA ASP A 704 -3.77 24.05 -38.46
C ASP A 704 -3.64 22.68 -37.79
N VAL A 705 -3.93 22.64 -36.49
CA VAL A 705 -3.78 21.46 -35.63
C VAL A 705 -5.12 21.15 -34.97
N ALA A 706 -5.47 19.88 -34.91
CA ALA A 706 -6.63 19.39 -34.18
C ALA A 706 -6.19 18.42 -33.08
N VAL A 707 -6.87 18.48 -31.95
CA VAL A 707 -6.76 17.46 -30.92
C VAL A 707 -8.14 16.86 -30.69
N THR A 708 -8.26 15.58 -31.00
CA THR A 708 -9.50 14.81 -30.81
C THR A 708 -9.32 13.76 -29.72
N ASN A 709 -10.36 13.56 -28.91
CA ASN A 709 -10.34 12.61 -27.79
C ASN A 709 -11.52 11.65 -27.86
N PRO A 710 -11.52 10.71 -28.82
CA PRO A 710 -12.56 9.69 -28.92
C PRO A 710 -12.53 8.77 -27.69
N GLY A 711 -13.66 8.55 -27.03
CA GLY A 711 -13.74 7.57 -25.95
C GLY A 711 -12.89 7.91 -24.72
N PHE A 712 -11.99 7.01 -24.30
CA PHE A 712 -11.04 7.28 -23.23
C PHE A 712 -9.79 6.41 -23.35
N ARG A 713 -8.66 6.95 -22.89
CA ARG A 713 -7.34 6.31 -22.91
C ARG A 713 -7.11 5.48 -21.65
N ASN A 714 -6.19 4.51 -21.72
CA ASN A 714 -5.81 3.69 -20.56
C ASN A 714 -5.18 4.56 -19.45
N SER A 715 -4.32 5.51 -19.84
CA SER A 715 -3.67 6.52 -19.00
C SER A 715 -3.67 7.87 -19.72
N GLY A 716 -3.37 8.96 -19.01
CA GLY A 716 -3.22 10.29 -19.62
C GLY A 716 -4.49 10.82 -20.31
N ASN A 717 -5.67 10.56 -19.74
CA ASN A 717 -6.91 11.15 -20.27
C ASN A 717 -6.84 12.68 -20.22
N VAL A 718 -7.26 13.31 -21.32
CA VAL A 718 -7.04 14.74 -21.55
C VAL A 718 -7.87 15.59 -20.59
N SER A 719 -7.19 16.55 -19.95
CA SER A 719 -7.79 17.56 -19.08
C SER A 719 -7.74 18.98 -19.66
N SER A 720 -7.26 19.15 -20.90
CA SER A 720 -7.08 20.47 -21.56
C SER A 720 -8.37 21.04 -22.16
N VAL A 721 -9.41 20.22 -22.34
CA VAL A 721 -10.75 20.67 -22.73
C VAL A 721 -11.76 20.01 -21.81
N ASN A 722 -12.35 20.81 -20.94
CA ASN A 722 -13.34 20.37 -19.99
C ASN A 722 -14.76 20.80 -20.39
N ASP A 723 -15.77 20.16 -19.80
CA ASP A 723 -17.19 20.43 -20.12
C ASP A 723 -17.60 21.89 -19.85
N ASN A 724 -16.92 22.55 -18.91
CA ASN A 724 -17.12 23.96 -18.57
C ASN A 724 -16.43 24.93 -19.55
N GLY A 725 -15.73 24.45 -20.56
CA GLY A 725 -15.02 25.26 -21.56
C GLY A 725 -13.65 25.77 -21.13
N SER A 726 -13.12 25.26 -20.00
CA SER A 726 -11.75 25.55 -19.52
C SER A 726 -10.73 24.50 -19.90
#